data_AF-A0A2E7H2D2-F1
#
_entry.id   AF-A0A2E7H2D2-F1
#
_cell.length_a   1.000
_cell.length_b   1.000
_cell.length_c   1.000
_cell.angle_alpha   90.00
_cell.angle_beta   90.00
_cell.angle_gamma   90.00
#
_symmetry.space_group_name_H-M   'P 1'
#
loop_
_entity.id
_entity.type
_entity.pdbx_description
1 polymer ?
#
loop_
_entity_poly.entity_id
_entity_poly.type
_entity_poly.pdbx_seq_one_letter_code
_entity_poly.pdbx_strand_id
1 'polypeptide(L)'
;MDFFSELETRKTGREANGLKSFQPFGDNGAISMKRPLLSLLCFCLMLTPALAMAVPVHSSPDLPTDEAWWHNTNMDRNHNKIGDMVEKYHDHELFLDEANTLPLIVDFDHEPTADDVAMLEREVGYVHEWDLPLIHAVAGRVPHAMILETTTLPGVVMLELDGILQVQNGDAAVVHEVDLAQQQTGYDGSGVTVAVIDTGIDSLHVGLDDLDDDNSTHDPKVIAFYDPVNNPDKTNGTEIQAYDDQGHGTHCAGTVAGTGAPTYEHAGMAPQANLVGVKVLDAGGSGSFSVVMAGMQWTVENRYKFNIRAASMSLGGPGPIEWTSAEEDSVNRYANEMVRAGISMLIAAGNSAAPGTIGTPGGAEDVITVGALNKNTAIAEYSSEGPTEENRVKPNVAFVGSDVMSAQHNSGDGYVAFSGTSMATPGVAGTVALMLQANPDMSPFDVRNILQETATYRECHYMGANQPCAEDLIPKNRQNNVYGHGHVEALAAVMEAAQRDYQLDTSIGISITTGVGIDDRIHLMPGAAISMELAGDVDTVQWRSNHLRHDWVNIESFAMGDSSASLDLASIVKQLTSLPGIEVEGNHTLSVRGLVANESGGHRASSIISTNVMLMDTANALTTTTDTESFFGDLPGWVAPSIVLLLVFLVISGMIVLNKADASIEVESIDWTTSDSDIEAVVDDAALED
;
A
#
# COMPACT_ATOMS: atom_id res chain seq x y z
N MET A 1 22.04 -3.50 71.72
CA MET A 1 23.18 -2.87 72.41
C MET A 1 24.18 -2.48 71.33
N ASP A 2 24.07 -1.23 70.88
CA ASP A 2 25.13 -0.23 70.70
C ASP A 2 26.58 -0.74 70.60
N PHE A 3 27.48 -0.21 69.77
CA PHE A 3 27.54 0.99 68.95
C PHE A 3 28.87 0.88 68.15
N PHE A 4 28.88 1.36 66.90
CA PHE A 4 29.99 2.05 66.19
C PHE A 4 31.41 1.47 66.14
N SER A 5 31.95 1.26 64.93
CA SER A 5 32.80 2.25 64.23
C SER A 5 33.37 1.70 62.90
N GLU A 6 33.09 2.47 61.83
CA GLU A 6 33.84 2.69 60.57
C GLU A 6 34.53 1.53 59.81
N LEU A 7 33.90 1.20 58.67
CA LEU A 7 34.48 0.77 57.38
C LEU A 7 35.66 1.69 56.96
N GLU A 8 36.70 1.30 56.21
CA GLU A 8 37.17 0.03 55.65
C GLU A 8 38.63 0.25 55.15
N THR A 9 39.51 -0.71 55.45
CA THR A 9 40.63 -1.25 54.62
C THR A 9 41.32 -0.33 53.58
N ARG A 10 42.58 0.16 53.66
CA ARG A 10 43.91 -0.49 53.91
C ARG A 10 44.06 -1.80 53.12
N LYS A 11 45.14 -2.15 52.39
CA LYS A 11 46.59 -1.83 52.34
C LYS A 11 47.14 -2.82 51.26
N THR A 12 48.25 -2.69 50.54
CA THR A 12 49.70 -2.58 50.87
C THR A 12 50.43 -3.09 49.62
N GLY A 13 51.65 -2.69 49.23
CA GLY A 13 52.64 -1.80 49.82
C GLY A 13 54.00 -1.98 49.12
N ARG A 14 54.94 -1.06 49.44
CA ARG A 14 56.44 -1.16 49.41
C ARG A 14 57.11 -1.56 48.08
N GLU A 15 58.25 -1.05 47.63
CA GLU A 15 59.43 -0.31 48.15
C GLU A 15 60.12 0.29 46.89
N ALA A 16 60.48 1.58 46.83
CA ALA A 16 61.72 2.23 47.28
C ALA A 16 62.98 2.06 46.39
N ASN A 17 63.53 3.22 46.00
CA ASN A 17 64.94 3.55 45.71
C ASN A 17 65.58 3.24 44.33
N GLY A 18 65.73 4.30 43.52
CA GLY A 18 66.99 5.06 43.48
C GLY A 18 68.23 4.49 42.76
N LEU A 19 68.51 5.08 41.60
CA LEU A 19 69.83 5.54 41.09
C LEU A 19 70.92 4.53 40.66
N LYS A 20 71.37 4.75 39.40
CA LYS A 20 72.77 4.68 38.88
C LYS A 20 73.39 3.27 38.84
N SER A 21 74.20 2.83 37.87
CA SER A 21 74.80 3.38 36.65
C SER A 21 75.77 2.33 36.08
N PHE A 22 76.12 2.43 34.78
CA PHE A 22 77.27 1.82 34.05
C PHE A 22 77.24 0.29 33.76
N GLN A 23 77.00 -0.18 32.51
CA GLN A 23 77.88 -0.28 31.30
C GLN A 23 78.77 -1.57 31.26
N PRO A 24 79.34 -2.01 30.12
CA PRO A 24 78.72 -2.72 28.97
C PRO A 24 79.56 -3.94 28.48
N PHE A 25 79.10 -4.67 27.45
CA PHE A 25 79.89 -5.48 26.48
C PHE A 25 78.95 -5.67 25.26
N GLY A 26 79.17 -5.14 24.05
CA GLY A 26 80.27 -5.38 23.08
C GLY A 26 80.02 -6.73 22.38
N ASP A 27 79.93 -6.94 21.06
CA ASP A 27 80.17 -6.18 19.81
C ASP A 27 79.55 -7.09 18.70
N ASN A 28 78.77 -6.64 17.71
CA ASN A 28 79.22 -6.25 16.37
C ASN A 28 78.00 -6.03 15.46
N GLY A 29 78.03 -5.01 14.60
CA GLY A 29 77.14 -4.90 13.44
C GLY A 29 76.50 -3.53 13.24
N ALA A 30 77.31 -2.52 12.99
CA ALA A 30 76.89 -1.13 12.81
C ALA A 30 76.25 -0.86 11.44
N ILE A 31 75.07 -0.22 11.44
CA ILE A 31 74.72 0.83 10.48
C ILE A 31 74.42 2.08 11.29
N SER A 32 75.40 2.98 11.33
CA SER A 32 75.34 4.26 12.02
C SER A 32 74.49 5.26 11.21
N MET A 33 73.21 5.36 11.52
CA MET A 33 72.42 6.55 11.14
C MET A 33 72.65 7.62 12.21
N LYS A 34 73.47 8.61 11.85
CA LYS A 34 73.96 9.67 12.76
C LYS A 34 72.76 10.41 13.40
N ARG A 35 72.71 10.46 14.74
CA ARG A 35 71.73 11.24 15.55
C ARG A 35 71.44 12.70 15.11
N PRO A 36 72.34 13.46 14.45
CA PRO A 36 71.96 14.75 13.86
C PRO A 36 70.95 14.65 12.71
N LEU A 37 70.82 13.50 12.02
CA LEU A 37 69.93 13.33 10.88
C LEU A 37 68.45 13.22 11.31
N LEU A 38 68.19 12.55 12.43
CA LEU A 38 66.83 12.38 12.97
C LEU A 38 66.30 13.68 13.58
N SER A 39 67.19 14.46 14.22
CA SER A 39 66.83 15.78 14.76
C SER A 39 66.58 16.80 13.64
N LEU A 40 67.34 16.73 12.54
CA LEU A 40 67.12 17.56 11.35
C LEU A 40 65.81 17.17 10.64
N LEU A 41 65.48 15.87 10.58
CA LEU A 41 64.21 15.39 10.02
C LEU A 41 63.00 15.87 10.83
N CYS A 42 63.07 15.80 12.17
CA CYS A 42 62.02 16.31 13.05
C CYS A 42 61.87 17.84 13.00
N PHE A 43 62.98 18.58 12.85
CA PHE A 43 62.93 20.04 12.67
C PHE A 43 62.37 20.44 11.30
N CYS A 44 62.70 19.69 10.24
CA CYS A 44 62.11 19.87 8.91
C CYS A 44 60.61 19.55 8.87
N LEU A 45 60.17 18.47 9.54
CA LEU A 45 58.75 18.11 9.67
C LEU A 45 57.92 19.10 10.51
N MET A 46 58.56 19.84 11.43
CA MET A 46 57.91 20.93 12.16
C MET A 46 57.89 22.27 11.41
N LEU A 47 58.75 22.44 10.41
CA LEU A 47 58.81 23.65 9.57
C LEU A 47 57.97 23.57 8.30
N THR A 48 57.56 22.37 7.87
CA THR A 48 56.69 22.18 6.71
C THR A 48 55.31 22.84 6.81
N PRO A 49 54.65 23.00 7.99
CA PRO A 49 53.41 23.77 8.07
C PRO A 49 53.63 25.30 8.04
N ALA A 50 54.85 25.77 8.35
CA ALA A 50 55.15 27.20 8.45
C ALA A 50 55.68 27.82 7.15
N LEU A 51 56.29 27.01 6.26
CA LEU A 51 56.76 27.46 4.94
C LEU A 51 55.73 27.27 3.82
N ALA A 52 54.63 26.57 4.08
CA ALA A 52 53.48 26.48 3.16
C ALA A 52 52.54 27.71 3.22
N MET A 53 52.81 28.68 4.09
CA MET A 53 51.98 29.89 4.30
C MET A 53 52.58 31.19 3.75
N ALA A 54 53.59 31.13 2.87
CA ALA A 54 54.19 32.33 2.29
C ALA A 54 54.66 32.12 0.85
N VAL A 55 53.73 31.76 -0.05
CA VAL A 55 53.86 32.08 -1.48
C VAL A 55 52.75 33.09 -1.78
N PRO A 56 53.07 34.30 -2.27
CA PRO A 56 52.05 35.22 -2.73
C PRO A 56 51.49 34.66 -4.02
N VAL A 57 50.38 33.93 -3.92
CA VAL A 57 49.50 33.72 -5.06
C VAL A 57 48.96 35.11 -5.40
N HIS A 58 49.33 35.63 -6.56
CA HIS A 58 48.54 36.68 -7.19
C HIS A 58 47.18 36.03 -7.52
N SER A 59 46.25 36.08 -6.57
CA SER A 59 44.85 36.07 -6.92
C SER A 59 44.59 37.47 -7.48
N SER A 60 44.53 37.58 -8.81
CA SER A 60 43.49 38.45 -9.36
C SER A 60 42.21 38.10 -8.60
N PRO A 61 41.47 39.06 -8.05
CA PRO A 61 40.13 38.77 -7.61
C PRO A 61 39.32 38.52 -8.89
N ASP A 62 39.44 37.31 -9.43
CA ASP A 62 38.28 36.67 -10.03
C ASP A 62 37.41 36.38 -8.80
N LEU A 63 36.60 37.38 -8.45
CA LEU A 63 35.29 37.09 -7.89
C LEU A 63 34.73 35.94 -8.74
N PRO A 64 34.07 34.92 -8.17
CA PRO A 64 33.04 34.30 -8.97
C PRO A 64 32.20 35.49 -9.42
N THR A 65 32.17 35.76 -10.73
CA THR A 65 30.92 36.24 -11.27
C THR A 65 29.93 35.22 -10.75
N ASP A 66 29.10 35.59 -9.78
CA ASP A 66 27.90 34.83 -9.49
C ASP A 66 27.23 34.73 -10.86
N GLU A 67 27.51 33.64 -11.59
CA GLU A 67 26.85 33.37 -12.86
C GLU A 67 25.41 33.24 -12.44
N ALA A 68 24.63 34.23 -12.83
CA ALA A 68 23.27 34.34 -12.42
C ALA A 68 22.55 33.02 -12.73
N TRP A 69 21.67 32.60 -11.83
CA TRP A 69 21.14 31.23 -11.77
C TRP A 69 20.52 30.77 -13.10
N TRP A 70 19.99 31.71 -13.88
CA TRP A 70 19.38 31.49 -15.19
C TRP A 70 20.38 31.11 -16.30
N HIS A 71 21.70 31.14 -16.08
CA HIS A 71 22.69 30.71 -17.07
C HIS A 71 22.89 29.18 -17.12
N ASN A 72 22.68 28.48 -16.00
CA ASN A 72 22.94 27.04 -15.87
C ASN A 72 21.76 26.29 -15.21
N THR A 73 20.53 26.74 -15.43
CA THR A 73 19.34 26.08 -14.87
C THR A 73 18.98 24.81 -15.64
N ASN A 74 18.58 23.76 -14.92
CA ASN A 74 18.07 22.52 -15.54
C ASN A 74 16.67 22.71 -16.17
N MET A 75 16.02 23.85 -15.92
CA MET A 75 14.70 24.20 -16.44
C MET A 75 14.74 24.66 -17.91
N ASP A 76 15.92 25.05 -18.41
CA ASP A 76 16.16 25.49 -19.79
C ASP A 76 17.40 24.75 -20.31
N ARG A 77 17.18 23.57 -20.89
CA ARG A 77 18.28 22.67 -21.31
C ARG A 77 18.95 23.11 -22.60
N ASN A 78 18.28 23.94 -23.40
CA ASN A 78 18.77 24.44 -24.67
C ASN A 78 19.33 25.88 -24.58
N HIS A 79 19.25 26.49 -23.39
CA HIS A 79 19.77 27.80 -23.02
C HIS A 79 19.18 28.95 -23.84
N ASN A 80 17.88 28.88 -24.14
CA ASN A 80 17.18 29.89 -24.94
C ASN A 80 16.34 30.89 -24.12
N LYS A 81 16.43 30.85 -22.78
CA LYS A 81 15.67 31.66 -21.81
C LYS A 81 14.17 31.35 -21.74
N ILE A 82 13.74 30.24 -22.33
CA ILE A 82 12.38 29.73 -22.25
C ILE A 82 12.47 28.41 -21.50
N GLY A 83 11.71 28.26 -20.42
CA GLY A 83 11.65 26.99 -19.72
C GLY A 83 11.16 25.89 -20.68
N ASP A 84 11.80 24.72 -20.66
CA ASP A 84 11.47 23.58 -21.53
C ASP A 84 9.97 23.19 -21.43
N MET A 85 9.33 23.45 -20.28
CA MET A 85 7.90 23.22 -20.08
C MET A 85 7.01 24.20 -20.86
N VAL A 86 7.43 25.46 -21.02
CA VAL A 86 6.74 26.41 -21.90
C VAL A 86 6.82 25.89 -23.33
N GLU A 87 8.00 25.43 -23.78
CA GLU A 87 8.18 24.87 -25.12
C GLU A 87 7.34 23.61 -25.36
N LYS A 88 7.16 22.78 -24.34
CA LYS A 88 6.38 21.54 -24.43
C LYS A 88 4.86 21.80 -24.47
N TYR A 89 4.38 22.84 -23.76
CA TYR A 89 2.95 23.04 -23.51
C TYR A 89 2.37 24.32 -24.12
N HIS A 90 3.15 25.11 -24.88
CA HIS A 90 2.67 26.37 -25.47
C HIS A 90 1.44 26.24 -26.37
N ASP A 91 1.25 25.09 -27.02
CA ASP A 91 0.09 24.80 -27.91
C ASP A 91 -1.00 23.96 -27.23
N HIS A 92 -0.88 23.69 -25.92
CA HIS A 92 -1.80 22.77 -25.25
C HIS A 92 -3.10 23.48 -24.84
N GLU A 93 -4.25 22.91 -25.22
CA GLU A 93 -5.59 23.47 -24.99
C GLU A 93 -5.92 23.73 -23.51
N LEU A 94 -5.21 23.08 -22.58
CA LEU A 94 -5.36 23.31 -21.14
C LEU A 94 -4.84 24.66 -20.65
N PHE A 95 -3.81 25.23 -21.29
CA PHE A 95 -3.15 26.45 -20.81
C PHE A 95 -3.54 27.71 -21.62
N LEU A 96 -4.08 27.52 -22.83
CA LEU A 96 -4.54 28.59 -23.70
C LEU A 96 -5.95 29.04 -23.32
N ASP A 97 -6.17 30.35 -23.18
CA ASP A 97 -7.50 30.92 -23.03
C ASP A 97 -8.19 31.17 -24.40
N GLU A 98 -9.42 31.68 -24.37
CA GLU A 98 -10.18 32.03 -25.59
C GLU A 98 -9.47 33.08 -26.47
N ALA A 99 -8.48 33.79 -25.94
CA ALA A 99 -7.67 34.79 -26.62
C ALA A 99 -6.30 34.25 -27.10
N ASN A 100 -6.04 32.95 -26.99
CA ASN A 100 -4.74 32.31 -27.27
C ASN A 100 -3.57 32.94 -26.52
N THR A 101 -3.77 33.27 -25.24
CA THR A 101 -2.70 33.70 -24.33
C THR A 101 -2.33 32.57 -23.39
N LEU A 102 -1.06 32.53 -22.98
CA LEU A 102 -0.47 31.52 -22.11
C LEU A 102 -0.10 32.17 -20.75
N PRO A 103 -0.40 31.54 -19.61
CA PRO A 103 -0.01 32.03 -18.29
C PRO A 103 1.49 31.79 -18.10
N LEU A 104 2.26 32.84 -17.82
CA LEU A 104 3.70 32.83 -17.68
C LEU A 104 4.18 33.64 -16.48
N ILE A 105 5.25 33.17 -15.86
CA ILE A 105 6.08 33.94 -14.94
C ILE A 105 7.27 34.48 -15.76
N VAL A 106 7.49 35.79 -15.67
CA VAL A 106 8.57 36.51 -16.36
C VAL A 106 9.59 36.96 -15.33
N ASP A 107 10.76 36.32 -15.33
CA ASP A 107 11.86 36.65 -14.42
C ASP A 107 12.74 37.77 -14.99
N PHE A 108 13.20 38.66 -14.11
CA PHE A 108 14.08 39.78 -14.44
C PHE A 108 15.44 39.69 -13.74
N ASP A 109 16.47 40.32 -14.34
CA ASP A 109 17.79 40.48 -13.71
C ASP A 109 17.83 41.54 -12.59
N HIS A 110 16.70 42.21 -12.34
CA HIS A 110 16.50 43.24 -11.32
C HIS A 110 15.06 43.22 -10.81
N GLU A 111 14.80 43.82 -9.65
CA GLU A 111 13.44 43.98 -9.11
C GLU A 111 12.55 44.73 -10.14
N PRO A 112 11.48 44.09 -10.66
CA PRO A 112 10.63 44.69 -11.69
C PRO A 112 10.01 46.00 -11.24
N THR A 113 10.07 47.02 -12.10
CA THR A 113 9.43 48.31 -11.86
C THR A 113 8.13 48.45 -12.65
N ALA A 114 7.32 49.45 -12.32
CA ALA A 114 6.11 49.76 -13.09
C ALA A 114 6.40 50.08 -14.56
N ASP A 115 7.61 50.56 -14.88
CA ASP A 115 8.02 50.81 -16.26
C ASP A 115 8.29 49.50 -17.03
N ASP A 116 8.74 48.44 -16.35
CA ASP A 116 9.01 47.12 -16.93
C ASP A 116 7.71 46.37 -17.24
N VAL A 117 6.72 46.45 -16.34
CA VAL A 117 5.37 45.94 -16.60
C VAL A 117 4.72 46.68 -17.76
N ALA A 118 4.80 48.02 -17.78
CA ALA A 118 4.26 48.82 -18.88
C ALA A 118 4.97 48.55 -20.23
N MET A 119 6.25 48.15 -20.20
CA MET A 119 6.97 47.69 -21.37
C MET A 119 6.42 46.35 -21.87
N LEU A 120 6.23 45.36 -20.99
CA LEU A 120 5.64 44.07 -21.35
C LEU A 120 4.23 44.24 -21.95
N GLU A 121 3.39 45.07 -21.34
CA GLU A 121 2.04 45.36 -21.83
C GLU A 121 2.06 46.01 -23.23
N ARG A 122 3.00 46.93 -23.47
CA ARG A 122 3.08 47.68 -24.75
C ARG A 122 3.70 46.87 -25.89
N GLU A 123 4.78 46.14 -25.61
CA GLU A 123 5.61 45.51 -26.66
C GLU A 123 5.15 44.09 -27.01
N VAL A 124 4.62 43.34 -26.04
CA VAL A 124 4.21 41.93 -26.24
C VAL A 124 2.75 41.65 -25.90
N GLY A 125 1.98 42.68 -25.51
CA GLY A 125 0.56 42.51 -25.18
C GLY A 125 0.34 41.67 -23.92
N TYR A 126 1.30 41.70 -23.00
CA TYR A 126 1.21 41.05 -21.70
C TYR A 126 0.02 41.58 -20.90
N VAL A 127 -0.68 40.68 -20.21
CA VAL A 127 -1.75 41.02 -19.26
C VAL A 127 -1.21 40.72 -17.87
N HIS A 128 -0.89 41.77 -17.13
CA HIS A 128 -0.30 41.65 -15.80
C HIS A 128 -1.33 41.19 -14.75
N GLU A 129 -0.92 40.27 -13.88
CA GLU A 129 -1.76 39.74 -12.79
C GLU A 129 -1.12 39.98 -11.41
N TRP A 130 0.15 39.64 -11.21
CA TRP A 130 0.84 39.74 -9.92
C TRP A 130 2.31 40.19 -10.02
N ASP A 131 2.76 40.93 -9.02
CA ASP A 131 4.18 41.25 -8.78
C ASP A 131 4.81 40.24 -7.80
N LEU A 132 6.01 39.74 -8.12
CA LEU A 132 6.76 38.77 -7.29
C LEU A 132 8.15 39.36 -6.91
N PRO A 133 8.19 40.39 -6.05
CA PRO A 133 9.42 41.17 -5.80
C PRO A 133 10.52 40.37 -5.09
N LEU A 134 10.17 39.30 -4.36
CA LEU A 134 11.16 38.46 -3.66
C LEU A 134 12.02 37.62 -4.60
N ILE A 135 11.54 37.35 -5.82
CA ILE A 135 12.24 36.57 -6.83
C ILE A 135 12.52 37.40 -8.10
N HIS A 136 12.26 38.70 -8.04
CA HIS A 136 12.42 39.62 -9.16
C HIS A 136 11.63 39.20 -10.41
N ALA A 137 10.37 38.79 -10.25
CA ALA A 137 9.52 38.32 -11.35
C ALA A 137 8.14 38.99 -11.35
N VAL A 138 7.42 38.83 -12.45
CA VAL A 138 6.00 39.20 -12.60
C VAL A 138 5.23 38.05 -13.25
N ALA A 139 4.00 37.80 -12.79
CA ALA A 139 3.15 36.74 -13.29
C ALA A 139 1.93 37.30 -14.01
N GLY A 140 1.58 36.72 -15.15
CA GLY A 140 0.48 37.15 -15.99
C GLY A 140 0.42 36.39 -17.31
N ARG A 141 -0.35 36.89 -18.28
CA ARG A 141 -0.59 36.16 -19.54
C ARG A 141 0.11 36.82 -20.73
N VAL A 142 0.76 36.02 -21.56
CA VAL A 142 1.43 36.47 -22.81
C VAL A 142 0.74 35.82 -24.02
N PRO A 143 0.43 36.56 -25.09
CA PRO A 143 -0.04 35.98 -26.35
C PRO A 143 0.93 34.93 -26.87
N HIS A 144 0.42 33.75 -27.25
CA HIS A 144 1.23 32.62 -27.71
C HIS A 144 2.24 33.00 -28.82
N ALA A 145 1.81 33.84 -29.75
CA ALA A 145 2.64 34.31 -30.86
C ALA A 145 3.80 35.23 -30.46
N MET A 146 3.85 35.73 -29.20
CA MET A 146 4.82 36.71 -28.72
C MET A 146 5.79 36.14 -27.67
N ILE A 147 5.75 34.82 -27.41
CA ILE A 147 6.61 34.17 -26.40
C ILE A 147 8.09 34.38 -26.72
N LEU A 148 8.48 34.20 -27.98
CA LEU A 148 9.87 34.37 -28.41
C LEU A 148 10.31 35.84 -28.30
N GLU A 149 9.46 36.78 -28.73
CA GLU A 149 9.71 38.22 -28.64
C GLU A 149 9.89 38.68 -27.19
N THR A 150 9.18 38.07 -26.24
CA THR A 150 9.26 38.41 -24.82
C THR A 150 10.67 38.17 -24.25
N THR A 151 11.36 37.10 -24.69
CA THR A 151 12.76 36.82 -24.27
C THR A 151 13.79 37.86 -24.74
N THR A 152 13.42 38.66 -25.75
CA THR A 152 14.31 39.67 -26.33
C THR A 152 14.20 41.03 -25.64
N LEU A 153 13.24 41.18 -24.74
CA LEU A 153 13.02 42.43 -24.01
C LEU A 153 14.13 42.68 -22.99
N PRO A 154 14.50 43.96 -22.77
CA PRO A 154 15.50 44.33 -21.76
C PRO A 154 15.12 43.83 -20.37
N GLY A 155 16.10 43.26 -19.66
CA GLY A 155 15.92 42.80 -18.28
C GLY A 155 15.30 41.40 -18.13
N VAL A 156 14.62 40.86 -19.15
CA VAL A 156 14.03 39.51 -19.11
C VAL A 156 15.11 38.44 -19.17
N VAL A 157 15.12 37.56 -18.17
CA VAL A 157 16.13 36.50 -18.01
C VAL A 157 15.59 35.10 -18.24
N MET A 158 14.32 34.84 -17.89
CA MET A 158 13.67 33.55 -18.07
C MET A 158 12.15 33.72 -18.23
N LEU A 159 11.53 32.85 -19.01
CA LEU A 159 10.09 32.66 -19.08
C LEU A 159 9.73 31.28 -18.54
N GLU A 160 8.92 31.24 -17.49
CA GLU A 160 8.45 29.99 -16.88
C GLU A 160 6.94 29.83 -17.07
N LEU A 161 6.49 28.59 -17.20
CA LEU A 161 5.06 28.30 -17.33
C LEU A 161 4.40 28.49 -15.96
N ASP A 162 3.40 29.38 -15.89
CA ASP A 162 2.57 29.50 -14.70
C ASP A 162 1.56 28.34 -14.71
N GLY A 163 1.92 27.29 -13.98
CA GLY A 163 1.20 26.03 -13.97
C GLY A 163 -0.20 26.17 -13.35
N ILE A 164 -1.20 25.56 -13.98
CA ILE A 164 -2.55 25.50 -13.41
C ILE A 164 -2.51 24.51 -12.24
N LEU A 165 -2.81 25.00 -11.03
CA LEU A 165 -3.05 24.18 -9.85
C LEU A 165 -4.55 23.87 -9.76
N GLN A 166 -4.94 22.61 -9.94
CA GLN A 166 -6.32 22.15 -9.71
C GLN A 166 -6.36 21.28 -8.46
N VAL A 167 -7.47 21.38 -7.70
CA VAL A 167 -7.74 20.50 -6.56
C VAL A 167 -8.22 19.16 -7.11
N GLN A 168 -7.30 18.25 -7.40
CA GLN A 168 -7.59 16.86 -7.74
C GLN A 168 -7.37 15.99 -6.49
N ASN A 169 -8.12 14.89 -6.34
CA ASN A 169 -7.81 13.90 -5.31
C ASN A 169 -6.42 13.26 -5.48
N GLY A 170 -5.90 13.30 -6.71
CA GLY A 170 -4.53 12.92 -7.04
C GLY A 170 -3.49 13.58 -6.12
N ASP A 171 -3.79 14.74 -5.52
CA ASP A 171 -2.85 15.41 -4.63
C ASP A 171 -2.46 14.55 -3.42
N ALA A 172 -3.38 13.85 -2.75
CA ALA A 172 -3.02 13.09 -1.55
C ALA A 172 -2.20 11.82 -1.89
N ALA A 173 -2.61 11.08 -2.92
CA ALA A 173 -1.90 9.89 -3.38
C ALA A 173 -0.52 10.25 -3.95
N VAL A 174 -0.42 11.32 -4.76
CA VAL A 174 0.84 11.78 -5.36
C VAL A 174 1.77 12.39 -4.32
N VAL A 175 1.26 13.20 -3.39
CA VAL A 175 2.07 13.79 -2.32
C VAL A 175 2.72 12.72 -1.44
N HIS A 176 2.08 11.56 -1.30
CA HIS A 176 2.58 10.42 -0.54
C HIS A 176 3.20 9.33 -1.41
N GLU A 177 3.43 9.58 -2.71
CA GLU A 177 4.06 8.65 -3.67
C GLU A 177 3.34 7.29 -3.79
N VAL A 178 2.04 7.25 -3.55
CA VAL A 178 1.23 6.02 -3.63
C VAL A 178 1.12 5.53 -5.07
N ASP A 179 0.93 6.45 -6.01
CA ASP A 179 0.93 6.17 -7.45
C ASP A 179 2.27 5.59 -7.91
N LEU A 180 3.39 6.15 -7.43
CA LEU A 180 4.73 5.62 -7.70
C LEU A 180 4.94 4.25 -7.07
N ALA A 181 4.45 4.02 -5.85
CA ALA A 181 4.49 2.70 -5.21
C ALA A 181 3.80 1.65 -6.09
N GLN A 182 2.57 1.93 -6.54
CA GLN A 182 1.82 1.03 -7.41
C GLN A 182 2.53 0.81 -8.75
N GLN A 183 2.99 1.87 -9.42
CA GLN A 183 3.66 1.79 -10.73
C GLN A 183 4.99 1.03 -10.69
N GLN A 184 5.79 1.20 -9.62
CA GLN A 184 7.12 0.60 -9.53
C GLN A 184 7.10 -0.85 -9.00
N THR A 185 6.14 -1.17 -8.13
CA THR A 185 6.10 -2.47 -7.44
C THR A 185 5.02 -3.42 -7.98
N GLY A 186 3.97 -2.87 -8.59
CA GLY A 186 2.78 -3.60 -9.03
C GLY A 186 1.82 -3.95 -7.91
N TYR A 187 2.04 -3.45 -6.68
CA TYR A 187 1.13 -3.66 -5.55
C TYR A 187 0.00 -2.63 -5.57
N ASP A 188 -1.23 -3.08 -5.37
CA ASP A 188 -2.50 -2.33 -5.50
C ASP A 188 -3.49 -2.60 -4.35
N GLY A 189 -3.11 -3.46 -3.40
CA GLY A 189 -3.92 -3.89 -2.26
C GLY A 189 -4.50 -5.30 -2.39
N SER A 190 -4.30 -5.97 -3.54
CA SER A 190 -4.91 -7.27 -3.81
C SER A 190 -4.63 -8.31 -2.75
N GLY A 191 -5.68 -8.99 -2.30
CA GLY A 191 -5.61 -10.04 -1.27
C GLY A 191 -5.40 -9.53 0.15
N VAL A 192 -5.59 -8.23 0.39
CA VAL A 192 -5.65 -7.63 1.72
C VAL A 192 -7.04 -7.08 1.97
N THR A 193 -7.56 -7.30 3.18
CA THR A 193 -8.84 -6.74 3.60
C THR A 193 -8.64 -5.71 4.72
N VAL A 194 -9.25 -4.54 4.54
CA VAL A 194 -9.23 -3.43 5.51
C VAL A 194 -10.62 -3.25 6.12
N ALA A 195 -10.70 -3.29 7.45
CA ALA A 195 -11.93 -2.97 8.16
C ALA A 195 -12.06 -1.45 8.37
N VAL A 196 -13.20 -0.86 8.01
CA VAL A 196 -13.53 0.54 8.26
C VAL A 196 -14.54 0.60 9.40
N ILE A 197 -14.09 1.03 10.57
CA ILE A 197 -14.89 1.09 11.80
C ILE A 197 -15.41 2.52 11.96
N ASP A 198 -16.62 2.79 11.46
CA ASP A 198 -17.13 4.16 11.21
C ASP A 198 -18.67 4.26 11.19
N THR A 199 -19.26 5.21 10.45
CA THR A 199 -20.74 5.39 10.26
C THR A 199 -21.37 4.37 9.33
N GLY A 200 -20.58 3.60 8.59
CA GLY A 200 -21.06 2.65 7.58
C GLY A 200 -20.26 2.76 6.29
N ILE A 201 -20.69 2.04 5.26
CA ILE A 201 -20.13 2.16 3.90
C ILE A 201 -21.30 2.05 2.93
N ASP A 202 -21.46 3.04 2.06
CA ASP A 202 -22.37 2.94 0.92
C ASP A 202 -21.75 2.04 -0.17
N SER A 203 -22.09 0.75 -0.14
CA SER A 203 -21.61 -0.24 -1.13
C SER A 203 -22.39 -0.20 -2.45
N LEU A 204 -23.19 0.84 -2.70
CA LEU A 204 -23.84 1.07 -3.99
C LEU A 204 -23.17 2.20 -4.78
N HIS A 205 -22.18 2.86 -4.20
CA HIS A 205 -21.37 3.83 -4.90
C HIS A 205 -20.50 3.11 -5.94
N VAL A 206 -20.47 3.58 -7.18
CA VAL A 206 -19.79 2.90 -8.32
C VAL A 206 -18.29 2.68 -8.15
N GLY A 207 -17.67 3.34 -7.16
CA GLY A 207 -16.26 3.15 -6.82
C GLY A 207 -16.03 2.17 -5.66
N LEU A 208 -17.10 1.61 -5.09
CA LEU A 208 -17.13 0.80 -3.87
C LEU A 208 -18.08 -0.40 -3.95
N ASP A 209 -18.82 -0.56 -5.04
CA ASP A 209 -19.77 -1.66 -5.24
C ASP A 209 -19.06 -2.94 -5.69
N ASP A 210 -18.07 -2.87 -6.56
CA ASP A 210 -17.27 -4.01 -7.04
C ASP A 210 -15.75 -3.68 -7.18
N LEU A 211 -14.93 -4.64 -7.60
CA LEU A 211 -13.47 -4.47 -7.72
C LEU A 211 -13.03 -3.98 -9.10
N ASP A 212 -13.79 -4.29 -10.15
CA ASP A 212 -13.46 -4.01 -11.55
C ASP A 212 -14.37 -2.97 -12.26
N ASP A 213 -15.35 -2.41 -11.55
CA ASP A 213 -16.30 -1.42 -12.04
C ASP A 213 -17.13 -1.92 -13.25
N ASP A 214 -17.32 -3.25 -13.36
CA ASP A 214 -18.16 -3.92 -14.36
C ASP A 214 -19.41 -4.55 -13.70
N ASN A 215 -20.57 -3.92 -13.87
CA ASN A 215 -21.83 -4.47 -13.34
C ASN A 215 -22.23 -5.88 -13.88
N SER A 216 -21.48 -6.48 -14.81
CA SER A 216 -21.69 -7.86 -15.27
C SER A 216 -20.99 -8.92 -14.40
N THR A 217 -20.00 -8.52 -13.61
CA THR A 217 -19.33 -9.33 -12.57
C THR A 217 -20.08 -9.18 -11.23
N HIS A 218 -19.72 -10.02 -10.26
CA HIS A 218 -20.35 -10.19 -8.94
C HIS A 218 -19.25 -10.28 -7.87
N ASP A 219 -18.35 -9.32 -7.88
CA ASP A 219 -17.09 -9.24 -7.13
C ASP A 219 -17.13 -8.05 -6.15
N PRO A 220 -17.97 -8.12 -5.10
CA PRO A 220 -18.22 -6.97 -4.26
C PRO A 220 -16.95 -6.50 -3.55
N LYS A 221 -16.65 -5.19 -3.62
CA LYS A 221 -15.52 -4.62 -2.88
C LYS A 221 -15.75 -4.71 -1.37
N VAL A 222 -16.99 -4.46 -0.93
CA VAL A 222 -17.40 -4.62 0.47
C VAL A 222 -17.86 -6.05 0.71
N ILE A 223 -16.97 -6.89 1.25
CA ILE A 223 -17.21 -8.34 1.40
C ILE A 223 -17.95 -8.71 2.69
N ALA A 224 -17.99 -7.81 3.67
CA ALA A 224 -18.77 -8.00 4.90
C ALA A 224 -19.17 -6.65 5.54
N PHE A 225 -20.28 -6.68 6.28
CA PHE A 225 -20.84 -5.56 7.00
C PHE A 225 -21.39 -5.98 8.37
N TYR A 226 -21.03 -5.24 9.42
CA TYR A 226 -21.56 -5.42 10.76
C TYR A 226 -22.12 -4.10 11.31
N ASP A 227 -23.34 -4.15 11.84
CA ASP A 227 -24.09 -2.99 12.34
C ASP A 227 -24.62 -3.25 13.76
N PRO A 228 -23.76 -3.10 14.78
CA PRO A 228 -24.17 -3.18 16.18
C PRO A 228 -25.08 -2.03 16.63
N VAL A 229 -25.21 -0.96 15.84
CA VAL A 229 -26.03 0.22 16.19
C VAL A 229 -27.51 -0.10 16.01
N ASN A 230 -27.89 -0.60 14.83
CA ASN A 230 -29.29 -0.87 14.50
C ASN A 230 -29.63 -2.36 14.46
N ASN A 231 -28.65 -3.24 14.25
CA ASN A 231 -28.86 -4.68 14.03
C ASN A 231 -27.87 -5.57 14.82
N PRO A 232 -27.79 -5.43 16.17
CA PRO A 232 -26.75 -6.10 16.97
C PRO A 232 -26.80 -7.63 16.92
N ASP A 233 -27.96 -8.22 16.63
CA ASP A 233 -28.14 -9.68 16.57
C ASP A 233 -27.60 -10.32 15.27
N LYS A 234 -27.30 -9.51 14.25
CA LYS A 234 -26.84 -9.99 12.93
C LYS A 234 -25.31 -9.94 12.85
N THR A 235 -24.66 -11.05 13.21
CA THR A 235 -23.20 -11.11 13.37
C THR A 235 -22.49 -11.90 12.28
N ASN A 236 -23.16 -12.45 11.27
CA ASN A 236 -22.50 -13.27 10.24
C ASN A 236 -21.64 -12.42 9.28
N GLY A 237 -21.96 -11.12 9.16
CA GLY A 237 -21.27 -10.17 8.27
C GLY A 237 -21.86 -10.06 6.88
N THR A 238 -22.78 -10.93 6.48
CA THR A 238 -23.38 -10.94 5.12
C THR A 238 -24.91 -10.85 5.16
N GLU A 239 -25.50 -10.69 6.35
CA GLU A 239 -26.95 -10.65 6.57
C GLU A 239 -27.57 -9.27 6.26
N ILE A 240 -26.74 -8.25 6.12
CA ILE A 240 -27.12 -6.87 5.91
C ILE A 240 -26.29 -6.35 4.74
N GLN A 241 -26.95 -5.76 3.76
CA GLN A 241 -26.27 -4.98 2.73
C GLN A 241 -25.63 -3.74 3.38
N ALA A 242 -24.36 -3.48 3.09
CA ALA A 242 -23.68 -2.32 3.63
C ALA A 242 -24.39 -1.03 3.21
N TYR A 243 -24.52 -0.11 4.16
CA TYR A 243 -25.09 1.21 3.94
C TYR A 243 -24.39 2.23 4.84
N ASP A 244 -24.54 3.50 4.49
CA ASP A 244 -24.09 4.63 5.30
C ASP A 244 -25.20 5.70 5.34
N ASP A 245 -25.58 6.11 6.54
CA ASP A 245 -26.65 7.08 6.81
C ASP A 245 -26.10 8.46 7.24
N GLN A 246 -24.78 8.65 7.20
CA GLN A 246 -24.11 9.91 7.54
C GLN A 246 -23.13 10.38 6.44
N GLY A 247 -22.32 9.47 5.90
CA GLY A 247 -21.42 9.71 4.76
C GLY A 247 -19.92 9.73 5.07
N HIS A 248 -19.53 9.87 6.32
CA HIS A 248 -18.14 9.92 6.76
C HIS A 248 -17.44 8.57 6.53
N GLY A 249 -18.10 7.46 6.86
CA GLY A 249 -17.57 6.12 6.65
C GLY A 249 -17.38 5.77 5.17
N THR A 250 -18.32 6.16 4.30
CA THR A 250 -18.17 6.03 2.84
C THR A 250 -16.96 6.82 2.32
N HIS A 251 -16.77 8.05 2.80
CA HIS A 251 -15.61 8.86 2.43
C HIS A 251 -14.30 8.17 2.86
N CYS A 252 -14.22 7.71 4.11
CA CYS A 252 -13.05 6.97 4.59
C CYS A 252 -12.81 5.67 3.80
N ALA A 253 -13.85 4.90 3.50
CA ALA A 253 -13.76 3.67 2.72
C ALA A 253 -13.23 3.92 1.29
N GLY A 254 -13.72 4.97 0.63
CA GLY A 254 -13.21 5.40 -0.67
C GLY A 254 -11.74 5.80 -0.62
N THR A 255 -11.28 6.46 0.44
CA THR A 255 -9.87 6.84 0.60
C THR A 255 -8.97 5.63 0.80
N VAL A 256 -9.45 4.58 1.48
CA VAL A 256 -8.70 3.32 1.61
C VAL A 256 -8.58 2.61 0.27
N ALA A 257 -9.72 2.29 -0.38
CA ALA A 257 -9.75 1.31 -1.47
C ALA A 257 -10.75 1.61 -2.59
N GLY A 258 -11.27 2.83 -2.71
CA GLY A 258 -12.13 3.19 -3.84
C GLY A 258 -11.42 2.99 -5.17
N THR A 259 -12.08 2.43 -6.18
CA THR A 259 -11.51 2.29 -7.54
C THR A 259 -11.28 3.65 -8.20
N GLY A 260 -12.04 4.66 -7.79
CA GLY A 260 -12.05 5.97 -8.41
C GLY A 260 -13.05 6.07 -9.56
N ALA A 261 -13.78 5.00 -9.89
CA ALA A 261 -14.80 5.02 -10.93
C ALA A 261 -15.86 6.11 -10.70
N PRO A 262 -16.45 6.66 -11.77
CA PRO A 262 -16.25 6.26 -13.16
C PRO A 262 -15.07 6.94 -13.87
N THR A 263 -14.49 7.99 -13.27
CA THR A 263 -13.43 8.80 -13.91
C THR A 263 -12.02 8.31 -13.60
N TYR A 264 -11.84 7.51 -12.54
CA TYR A 264 -10.57 7.03 -11.99
C TYR A 264 -9.64 8.14 -11.49
N GLU A 265 -10.13 9.39 -11.41
CA GLU A 265 -9.37 10.54 -10.93
C GLU A 265 -9.18 10.52 -9.41
N HIS A 266 -10.02 9.76 -8.70
CA HIS A 266 -10.16 9.82 -7.25
C HIS A 266 -10.03 8.44 -6.61
N ALA A 267 -9.15 7.60 -7.15
CA ALA A 267 -8.82 6.30 -6.59
C ALA A 267 -8.28 6.41 -5.16
N GLY A 268 -8.64 5.43 -4.33
CA GLY A 268 -8.10 5.25 -3.00
C GLY A 268 -6.65 4.77 -3.04
N MET A 269 -6.02 4.67 -1.88
CA MET A 269 -4.59 4.33 -1.81
C MET A 269 -4.29 2.86 -2.17
N ALA A 270 -5.26 1.96 -1.98
CA ALA A 270 -5.18 0.54 -2.34
C ALA A 270 -6.46 0.07 -3.06
N PRO A 271 -6.64 0.42 -4.35
CA PRO A 271 -7.89 0.21 -5.08
C PRO A 271 -8.39 -1.24 -5.15
N GLN A 272 -7.48 -2.21 -5.09
CA GLN A 272 -7.80 -3.65 -5.18
C GLN A 272 -7.86 -4.35 -3.80
N ALA A 273 -7.81 -3.59 -2.71
CA ALA A 273 -8.08 -4.13 -1.38
C ALA A 273 -9.59 -4.34 -1.17
N ASN A 274 -9.96 -5.43 -0.47
CA ASN A 274 -11.34 -5.62 -0.04
C ASN A 274 -11.64 -4.80 1.22
N LEU A 275 -12.91 -4.43 1.39
CA LEU A 275 -13.38 -3.67 2.52
C LEU A 275 -14.35 -4.48 3.39
N VAL A 276 -14.27 -4.23 4.69
CA VAL A 276 -15.26 -4.69 5.67
C VAL A 276 -15.80 -3.49 6.43
N GLY A 277 -17.09 -3.23 6.29
CA GLY A 277 -17.73 -2.11 7.00
C GLY A 277 -18.18 -2.52 8.40
N VAL A 278 -17.81 -1.72 9.41
CA VAL A 278 -18.22 -1.94 10.80
C VAL A 278 -18.85 -0.64 11.31
N LYS A 279 -20.18 -0.57 11.23
CA LYS A 279 -20.96 0.61 11.61
C LYS A 279 -21.08 0.72 13.14
N VAL A 280 -20.30 1.61 13.73
CA VAL A 280 -20.29 1.86 15.19
C VAL A 280 -20.81 3.26 15.56
N LEU A 281 -21.02 4.12 14.58
CA LEU A 281 -21.60 5.45 14.72
C LEU A 281 -23.01 5.49 14.10
N ASP A 282 -23.90 6.26 14.71
CA ASP A 282 -25.26 6.49 14.23
C ASP A 282 -25.33 7.54 13.10
N ALA A 283 -26.52 7.81 12.58
CA ALA A 283 -26.76 8.80 11.52
C ALA A 283 -26.37 10.25 11.91
N GLY A 284 -26.16 10.53 13.20
CA GLY A 284 -25.63 11.79 13.69
C GLY A 284 -24.10 11.85 13.71
N GLY A 285 -23.41 10.78 13.32
CA GLY A 285 -21.96 10.65 13.42
C GLY A 285 -21.49 10.44 14.86
N SER A 286 -22.37 9.98 15.76
CA SER A 286 -22.08 9.80 17.18
C SER A 286 -22.20 8.33 17.57
N GLY A 287 -21.42 7.91 18.56
CA GLY A 287 -21.44 6.54 19.04
C GLY A 287 -20.96 6.43 20.47
N SER A 288 -21.15 5.25 21.05
CA SER A 288 -20.64 4.95 22.38
C SER A 288 -19.40 4.08 22.29
N PHE A 289 -18.45 4.28 23.19
CA PHE A 289 -17.26 3.45 23.29
C PHE A 289 -17.57 1.95 23.45
N SER A 290 -18.70 1.59 24.08
CA SER A 290 -19.16 0.20 24.14
C SER A 290 -19.51 -0.39 22.78
N VAL A 291 -20.13 0.39 21.88
CA VAL A 291 -20.47 -0.05 20.52
C VAL A 291 -19.19 -0.13 19.67
N VAL A 292 -18.27 0.82 19.84
CA VAL A 292 -16.95 0.78 19.20
C VAL A 292 -16.19 -0.49 19.59
N MET A 293 -16.14 -0.83 20.88
CA MET A 293 -15.51 -2.08 21.35
C MET A 293 -16.21 -3.33 20.83
N ALA A 294 -17.54 -3.33 20.70
CA ALA A 294 -18.28 -4.43 20.08
C ALA A 294 -17.91 -4.60 18.59
N GLY A 295 -17.75 -3.49 17.87
CA GLY A 295 -17.22 -3.49 16.50
C GLY A 295 -15.81 -4.07 16.42
N MET A 296 -14.89 -3.58 17.26
CA MET A 296 -13.52 -4.11 17.35
C MET A 296 -13.52 -5.62 17.64
N GLN A 297 -14.37 -6.08 18.57
CA GLN A 297 -14.49 -7.49 18.91
C GLN A 297 -14.92 -8.33 17.71
N TRP A 298 -15.97 -7.90 17.02
CA TRP A 298 -16.45 -8.60 15.83
C TRP A 298 -15.38 -8.66 14.73
N THR A 299 -14.62 -7.58 14.53
CA THR A 299 -13.50 -7.56 13.58
C THR A 299 -12.42 -8.59 13.95
N VAL A 300 -12.04 -8.68 15.23
CA VAL A 300 -11.07 -9.67 15.71
C VAL A 300 -11.58 -11.10 15.51
N GLU A 301 -12.85 -11.36 15.84
CA GLU A 301 -13.45 -12.69 15.71
C GLU A 301 -13.55 -13.16 14.24
N ASN A 302 -13.83 -12.24 13.31
CA ASN A 302 -14.00 -12.56 11.89
C ASN A 302 -12.73 -12.36 11.04
N ARG A 303 -11.59 -12.00 11.64
CA ARG A 303 -10.35 -11.65 10.92
C ARG A 303 -9.83 -12.74 10.00
N TYR A 304 -10.00 -14.01 10.35
CA TYR A 304 -9.55 -15.12 9.49
C TYR A 304 -10.54 -15.42 8.37
N LYS A 305 -11.85 -15.28 8.64
CA LYS A 305 -12.93 -15.52 7.69
C LYS A 305 -12.89 -14.53 6.53
N PHE A 306 -12.66 -13.25 6.83
CA PHE A 306 -12.60 -12.17 5.84
C PHE A 306 -11.19 -11.65 5.61
N ASN A 307 -10.14 -12.38 6.00
CA ASN A 307 -8.73 -11.98 5.84
C ASN A 307 -8.43 -10.52 6.26
N ILE A 308 -9.02 -10.07 7.37
CA ILE A 308 -8.85 -8.70 7.87
C ILE A 308 -7.43 -8.57 8.44
N ARG A 309 -6.64 -7.68 7.83
CA ARG A 309 -5.24 -7.44 8.19
C ARG A 309 -4.98 -6.04 8.72
N ALA A 310 -5.80 -5.07 8.33
CA ALA A 310 -5.76 -3.70 8.83
C ALA A 310 -7.15 -3.23 9.23
N ALA A 311 -7.22 -2.25 10.12
CA ALA A 311 -8.44 -1.56 10.49
C ALA A 311 -8.20 -0.06 10.59
N SER A 312 -9.10 0.72 10.00
CA SER A 312 -9.11 2.19 10.09
C SER A 312 -10.24 2.63 11.02
N MET A 313 -9.91 3.52 11.95
CA MET A 313 -10.83 4.09 12.93
C MET A 313 -10.69 5.61 12.93
N SER A 314 -11.58 6.26 12.19
CA SER A 314 -11.58 7.71 12.00
C SER A 314 -12.53 8.43 12.97
N LEU A 315 -12.49 8.01 14.24
CA LEU A 315 -13.37 8.53 15.30
C LEU A 315 -12.60 8.80 16.60
N GLY A 316 -13.16 9.68 17.42
CA GLY A 316 -12.63 10.08 18.73
C GLY A 316 -13.75 10.63 19.63
N GLY A 317 -13.49 10.74 20.93
CA GLY A 317 -14.45 11.28 21.89
C GLY A 317 -14.57 12.81 21.79
N PRO A 318 -15.70 13.45 22.11
CA PRO A 318 -15.74 14.91 22.19
C PRO A 318 -15.30 15.45 23.56
N GLY A 319 -14.45 16.47 23.55
CA GLY A 319 -14.31 17.43 24.66
C GLY A 319 -13.47 16.96 25.86
N PRO A 320 -13.71 17.48 27.08
CA PRO A 320 -12.82 17.28 28.25
C PRO A 320 -12.73 15.83 28.76
N ILE A 321 -13.46 14.88 28.17
CA ILE A 321 -13.25 13.44 28.43
C ILE A 321 -11.97 12.92 27.75
N GLU A 322 -11.51 13.59 26.70
CA GLU A 322 -10.22 13.35 26.03
C GLU A 322 -9.01 13.89 26.83
N TRP A 323 -9.24 14.80 27.79
CA TRP A 323 -8.18 15.39 28.64
C TRP A 323 -7.81 14.50 29.84
N THR A 324 -8.36 13.28 29.91
CA THR A 324 -8.11 12.34 31.03
C THR A 324 -7.98 10.89 30.54
N SER A 325 -7.47 10.68 29.33
CA SER A 325 -7.36 9.34 28.75
C SER A 325 -5.98 8.72 28.94
N ALA A 326 -5.87 7.85 29.95
CA ALA A 326 -4.73 6.96 30.15
C ALA A 326 -4.82 5.71 29.25
N GLU A 327 -3.72 4.99 29.10
CA GLU A 327 -3.73 3.68 28.44
C GLU A 327 -4.70 2.68 29.11
N GLU A 328 -4.96 2.88 30.41
CA GLU A 328 -5.86 2.04 31.20
C GLU A 328 -7.34 2.14 30.79
N ASP A 329 -7.72 3.07 29.90
CA ASP A 329 -9.07 3.07 29.35
C ASP A 329 -9.35 1.75 28.62
N SER A 330 -10.53 1.20 28.88
CA SER A 330 -11.07 0.00 28.28
C SER A 330 -10.92 -0.04 26.76
N VAL A 331 -11.15 1.09 26.08
CA VAL A 331 -11.07 1.18 24.61
C VAL A 331 -9.63 1.15 24.13
N ASN A 332 -8.71 1.87 24.80
CA ASN A 332 -7.28 1.86 24.47
C ASN A 332 -6.67 0.47 24.69
N ARG A 333 -7.01 -0.19 25.79
CA ARG A 333 -6.62 -1.58 26.04
C ARG A 333 -7.15 -2.51 24.97
N TYR A 334 -8.42 -2.37 24.58
CA TYR A 334 -8.99 -3.24 23.54
C TYR A 334 -8.35 -3.01 22.17
N ALA A 335 -8.03 -1.76 21.84
CA ALA A 335 -7.28 -1.42 20.64
C ALA A 335 -5.89 -2.08 20.64
N ASN A 336 -5.17 -2.05 21.77
CA ASN A 336 -3.91 -2.77 21.93
C ASN A 336 -4.09 -4.30 21.75
N GLU A 337 -5.14 -4.91 22.30
CA GLU A 337 -5.44 -6.33 22.11
C GLU A 337 -5.77 -6.68 20.65
N MET A 338 -6.46 -5.78 19.93
CA MET A 338 -6.72 -5.94 18.50
C MET A 338 -5.43 -5.93 17.68
N VAL A 339 -4.47 -5.06 18.03
CA VAL A 339 -3.13 -5.07 17.44
C VAL A 339 -2.41 -6.39 17.74
N ARG A 340 -2.48 -6.87 18.98
CA ARG A 340 -1.90 -8.17 19.39
C ARG A 340 -2.55 -9.37 18.70
N ALA A 341 -3.81 -9.25 18.29
CA ALA A 341 -4.51 -10.27 17.50
C ALA A 341 -4.04 -10.32 16.03
N GLY A 342 -3.13 -9.44 15.63
CA GLY A 342 -2.50 -9.42 14.31
C GLY A 342 -3.23 -8.58 13.28
N ILE A 343 -3.90 -7.51 13.71
CA ILE A 343 -4.55 -6.51 12.85
C ILE A 343 -3.83 -5.16 13.04
N SER A 344 -3.33 -4.57 11.97
CA SER A 344 -2.74 -3.22 12.01
C SER A 344 -3.83 -2.19 12.24
N MET A 345 -3.85 -1.57 13.42
CA MET A 345 -4.90 -0.63 13.80
C MET A 345 -4.44 0.80 13.61
N LEU A 346 -5.13 1.54 12.75
CA LEU A 346 -4.89 2.94 12.46
C LEU A 346 -6.00 3.79 13.05
N ILE A 347 -5.63 4.81 13.82
CA ILE A 347 -6.58 5.66 14.55
C ILE A 347 -6.25 7.12 14.31
N ALA A 348 -7.27 7.94 14.09
CA ALA A 348 -7.12 9.38 13.95
C ALA A 348 -6.56 10.03 15.23
N ALA A 349 -5.66 11.01 15.07
CA ALA A 349 -5.11 11.78 16.19
C ALA A 349 -6.17 12.66 16.90
N GLY A 350 -7.18 13.12 16.16
CA GLY A 350 -8.23 14.04 16.62
C GLY A 350 -8.09 15.43 16.00
N ASN A 351 -9.15 16.25 16.08
CA ASN A 351 -9.23 17.55 15.41
C ASN A 351 -9.29 18.77 16.38
N SER A 352 -8.59 18.69 17.51
CA SER A 352 -8.67 19.66 18.62
C SER A 352 -7.65 20.81 18.56
N ALA A 353 -6.72 20.80 17.59
CA ALA A 353 -5.81 21.92 17.28
C ALA A 353 -4.96 22.46 18.45
N ALA A 354 -4.51 21.60 19.37
CA ALA A 354 -3.64 22.02 20.46
C ALA A 354 -2.66 20.92 20.94
N PRO A 355 -1.56 21.29 21.62
CA PRO A 355 -0.67 20.34 22.27
C PRO A 355 -1.39 19.57 23.39
N GLY A 356 -1.12 18.26 23.48
CA GLY A 356 -1.71 17.41 24.50
C GLY A 356 -3.16 17.02 24.24
N THR A 357 -3.64 17.09 22.99
CA THR A 357 -5.04 16.79 22.64
C THR A 357 -5.23 15.50 21.86
N ILE A 358 -4.27 14.57 21.91
CA ILE A 358 -4.46 13.22 21.37
C ILE A 358 -5.54 12.51 22.17
N GLY A 359 -6.69 12.28 21.53
CA GLY A 359 -7.86 11.69 22.16
C GLY A 359 -7.82 10.16 22.28
N THR A 360 -8.89 9.59 22.85
CA THR A 360 -9.14 8.14 22.83
C THR A 360 -10.03 7.78 21.64
N PRO A 361 -9.70 6.73 20.86
CA PRO A 361 -8.67 5.71 21.12
C PRO A 361 -7.26 5.97 20.55
N GLY A 362 -7.02 7.16 19.98
CA GLY A 362 -5.73 7.52 19.37
C GLY A 362 -4.53 7.53 20.33
N GLY A 363 -4.76 7.61 21.64
CA GLY A 363 -3.72 7.56 22.67
C GLY A 363 -3.17 6.17 22.98
N ALA A 364 -3.73 5.08 22.42
CA ALA A 364 -3.28 3.72 22.69
C ALA A 364 -1.81 3.47 22.29
N GLU A 365 -1.12 2.57 23.01
CA GLU A 365 0.32 2.30 22.81
C GLU A 365 0.60 1.67 21.45
N ASP A 366 -0.12 0.59 21.16
CA ASP A 366 0.24 -0.34 20.11
C ASP A 366 -0.30 0.10 18.72
N VAL A 367 -1.24 1.04 18.69
CA VAL A 367 -1.88 1.54 17.48
C VAL A 367 -1.01 2.54 16.72
N ILE A 368 -1.30 2.69 15.42
CA ILE A 368 -0.72 3.71 14.56
C ILE A 368 -1.64 4.93 14.59
N THR A 369 -1.23 5.97 15.32
CA THR A 369 -1.99 7.22 15.39
C THR A 369 -1.58 8.14 14.26
N VAL A 370 -2.55 8.68 13.52
CA VAL A 370 -2.30 9.45 12.30
C VAL A 370 -2.71 10.92 12.46
N GLY A 371 -1.75 11.83 12.29
CA GLY A 371 -1.98 13.27 12.20
C GLY A 371 -2.35 13.72 10.78
N ALA A 372 -2.95 14.90 10.66
CA ALA A 372 -3.39 15.45 9.38
C ALA A 372 -2.44 16.51 8.84
N LEU A 373 -2.15 16.43 7.54
CA LEU A 373 -1.38 17.41 6.78
C LEU A 373 -2.28 18.17 5.80
N ASN A 374 -1.89 19.39 5.51
CA ASN A 374 -2.30 20.12 4.32
C ASN A 374 -1.58 19.54 3.08
N LYS A 375 -2.09 19.85 1.88
CA LYS A 375 -1.49 19.39 0.61
C LYS A 375 -0.05 19.86 0.39
N ASN A 376 0.35 20.96 1.03
CA ASN A 376 1.73 21.44 1.04
C ASN A 376 2.62 20.72 2.07
N THR A 377 2.18 19.60 2.65
CA THR A 377 2.86 18.78 3.66
C THR A 377 3.08 19.46 5.02
N ALA A 378 2.59 20.68 5.22
CA ALA A 378 2.54 21.29 6.55
C ALA A 378 1.45 20.64 7.41
N ILE A 379 1.64 20.61 8.73
CA ILE A 379 0.61 20.14 9.65
C ILE A 379 -0.68 20.94 9.43
N ALA A 380 -1.80 20.24 9.38
CA ALA A 380 -3.10 20.86 9.25
C ALA A 380 -3.48 21.58 10.54
N GLU A 381 -4.13 22.73 10.41
CA GLU A 381 -4.46 23.62 11.51
C GLU A 381 -5.48 23.07 12.53
N TYR A 382 -6.08 21.93 12.23
CA TYR A 382 -6.98 21.24 13.14
C TYR A 382 -6.35 20.00 13.77
N SER A 383 -5.20 19.54 13.27
CA SER A 383 -4.61 18.27 13.72
C SER A 383 -4.26 18.33 15.21
N SER A 384 -4.66 17.29 15.95
CA SER A 384 -4.26 17.15 17.35
C SER A 384 -2.79 16.77 17.46
N GLU A 385 -2.18 17.27 18.52
CA GLU A 385 -0.75 17.11 18.79
C GLU A 385 -0.57 16.43 20.14
N GLY A 386 0.49 15.65 20.25
CA GLY A 386 0.92 15.08 21.50
C GLY A 386 1.49 16.13 22.48
N PRO A 387 2.09 15.67 23.57
CA PRO A 387 2.19 14.27 23.96
C PRO A 387 0.85 13.71 24.45
N THR A 388 0.75 12.39 24.62
CA THR A 388 -0.35 11.80 25.40
C THR A 388 -0.25 12.18 26.88
N GLU A 389 -1.30 11.93 27.67
CA GLU A 389 -1.32 12.12 29.14
C GLU A 389 -0.16 11.40 29.87
N GLU A 390 0.37 10.33 29.29
CA GLU A 390 1.49 9.54 29.81
C GLU A 390 2.86 10.01 29.27
N ASN A 391 2.91 11.17 28.63
CA ASN A 391 4.09 11.75 27.96
C ASN A 391 4.65 10.91 26.81
N ARG A 392 3.84 10.06 26.16
CA ARG A 392 4.25 9.37 24.91
C ARG A 392 4.12 10.29 23.72
N VAL A 393 5.07 10.15 22.79
CA VAL A 393 5.05 10.86 21.51
C VAL A 393 3.96 10.29 20.62
N LYS A 394 3.01 11.14 20.24
CA LYS A 394 1.94 10.89 19.27
C LYS A 394 1.69 12.20 18.49
N PRO A 395 1.20 12.16 17.24
CA PRO A 395 0.89 10.98 16.43
C PRO A 395 2.14 10.13 16.10
N ASN A 396 1.96 8.93 15.56
CA ASN A 396 3.09 8.12 15.08
C ASN A 396 3.62 8.67 13.75
N VAL A 397 2.72 9.03 12.84
CA VAL A 397 3.00 9.53 11.50
C VAL A 397 1.92 10.54 11.09
N ALA A 398 2.17 11.30 10.02
CA ALA A 398 1.20 12.24 9.46
C ALA A 398 0.96 11.99 7.97
N PHE A 399 -0.28 12.23 7.53
CA PHE A 399 -0.74 12.04 6.14
C PHE A 399 -1.66 13.19 5.72
N VAL A 400 -1.80 13.46 4.43
CA VAL A 400 -2.70 14.50 3.90
C VAL A 400 -4.14 14.21 4.35
N GLY A 401 -4.67 15.13 5.14
CA GLY A 401 -6.03 15.05 5.67
C GLY A 401 -6.90 16.23 5.25
N SER A 402 -6.34 17.28 4.63
CA SER A 402 -7.10 18.45 4.18
C SER A 402 -7.51 18.36 2.72
N ASP A 403 -8.77 18.68 2.46
CA ASP A 403 -9.41 18.72 1.14
C ASP A 403 -9.17 17.42 0.34
N VAL A 404 -9.32 16.29 1.04
CA VAL A 404 -9.22 14.94 0.46
C VAL A 404 -10.54 14.62 -0.19
N MET A 405 -10.51 14.40 -1.50
CA MET A 405 -11.67 13.97 -2.27
C MET A 405 -11.90 12.46 -2.04
N SER A 406 -13.14 12.01 -1.97
CA SER A 406 -13.45 10.59 -1.87
C SER A 406 -14.92 10.34 -2.17
N ALA A 407 -15.32 9.06 -2.21
CA ALA A 407 -16.68 8.63 -2.51
C ALA A 407 -17.70 9.35 -1.62
N GLN A 408 -18.72 9.93 -2.25
CA GLN A 408 -19.82 10.60 -1.58
C GLN A 408 -20.98 9.61 -1.40
N HIS A 409 -21.39 9.37 -0.16
CA HIS A 409 -22.55 8.50 0.11
C HIS A 409 -23.84 9.00 -0.57
N ASN A 410 -24.72 8.06 -0.95
CA ASN A 410 -26.02 8.28 -1.56
C ASN A 410 -25.99 9.16 -2.83
N SER A 411 -24.85 9.25 -3.49
CA SER A 411 -24.67 10.00 -4.74
C SER A 411 -24.76 9.10 -5.98
N GLY A 412 -24.46 7.81 -5.84
CA GLY A 412 -24.23 6.88 -6.95
C GLY A 412 -22.78 6.95 -7.44
N ASP A 413 -22.35 8.10 -7.95
CA ASP A 413 -21.03 8.27 -8.60
C ASP A 413 -20.28 9.55 -8.21
N GLY A 414 -20.81 10.30 -7.24
CA GLY A 414 -20.28 11.59 -6.82
C GLY A 414 -19.10 11.47 -5.84
N TYR A 415 -18.22 12.46 -5.88
CA TYR A 415 -17.10 12.58 -4.95
C TYR A 415 -17.15 13.91 -4.20
N VAL A 416 -16.71 13.90 -2.94
CA VAL A 416 -16.75 15.08 -2.06
C VAL A 416 -15.43 15.24 -1.30
N ALA A 417 -15.01 16.50 -1.11
CA ALA A 417 -13.84 16.84 -0.33
C ALA A 417 -14.20 16.95 1.16
N PHE A 418 -13.49 16.24 2.03
CA PHE A 418 -13.51 16.42 3.48
C PHE A 418 -12.11 16.74 4.02
N SER A 419 -12.09 17.38 5.19
CA SER A 419 -10.87 17.78 5.90
C SER A 419 -10.91 17.23 7.33
N GLY A 420 -9.85 16.53 7.74
CA GLY A 420 -9.73 15.96 9.08
C GLY A 420 -8.62 14.91 9.21
N THR A 421 -8.20 14.63 10.45
CA THR A 421 -7.41 13.41 10.74
C THR A 421 -8.14 12.13 10.32
N SER A 422 -9.46 12.22 10.21
CA SER A 422 -10.34 11.18 9.68
C SER A 422 -10.11 10.83 8.21
N MET A 423 -9.53 11.73 7.42
CA MET A 423 -9.18 11.51 6.01
C MET A 423 -7.70 11.08 5.86
N ALA A 424 -6.83 11.57 6.75
CA ALA A 424 -5.44 11.14 6.81
C ALA A 424 -5.30 9.65 7.21
N THR A 425 -6.08 9.20 8.20
CA THR A 425 -6.06 7.83 8.74
C THR A 425 -6.33 6.75 7.67
N PRO A 426 -7.43 6.82 6.88
CA PRO A 426 -7.68 5.85 5.82
C PRO A 426 -6.65 5.91 4.69
N GLY A 427 -6.03 7.08 4.44
CA GLY A 427 -4.90 7.20 3.52
C GLY A 427 -3.74 6.29 3.92
N VAL A 428 -3.31 6.38 5.19
CA VAL A 428 -2.28 5.46 5.71
C VAL A 428 -2.78 4.01 5.75
N ALA A 429 -4.07 3.76 5.99
CA ALA A 429 -4.61 2.40 6.03
C ALA A 429 -4.53 1.70 4.66
N GLY A 430 -4.75 2.44 3.57
CA GLY A 430 -4.52 1.91 2.23
C GLY A 430 -3.03 1.73 1.92
N THR A 431 -2.13 2.64 2.34
CA THR A 431 -0.67 2.39 2.25
C THR A 431 -0.27 1.11 3.00
N VAL A 432 -0.85 0.87 4.17
CA VAL A 432 -0.64 -0.38 4.94
C VAL A 432 -1.17 -1.60 4.18
N ALA A 433 -2.26 -1.49 3.43
CA ALA A 433 -2.74 -2.58 2.59
C ALA A 433 -1.73 -2.94 1.48
N LEU A 434 -1.13 -1.94 0.82
CA LEU A 434 -0.04 -2.16 -0.14
C LEU A 434 1.16 -2.86 0.52
N MET A 435 1.57 -2.39 1.70
CA MET A 435 2.65 -3.01 2.47
C MET A 435 2.34 -4.49 2.79
N LEU A 436 1.12 -4.79 3.22
CA LEU A 436 0.70 -6.15 3.60
C LEU A 436 0.55 -7.09 2.40
N GLN A 437 0.26 -6.58 1.20
CA GLN A 437 0.36 -7.35 -0.04
C GLN A 437 1.83 -7.63 -0.37
N ALA A 438 2.69 -6.61 -0.26
CA ALA A 438 4.12 -6.72 -0.53
C ALA A 438 4.83 -7.71 0.39
N ASN A 439 4.42 -7.79 1.65
CA ASN A 439 4.91 -8.79 2.60
C ASN A 439 3.81 -9.25 3.57
N PRO A 440 3.13 -10.36 3.26
CA PRO A 440 2.03 -10.86 4.07
C PRO A 440 2.47 -11.49 5.41
N ASP A 441 3.78 -11.65 5.66
CA ASP A 441 4.36 -12.15 6.92
C ASP A 441 4.50 -11.06 8.00
N MET A 442 4.33 -9.78 7.63
CA MET A 442 4.50 -8.67 8.57
C MET A 442 3.50 -8.70 9.71
N SER A 443 4.02 -8.50 10.92
CA SER A 443 3.22 -8.20 12.10
C SER A 443 2.81 -6.71 12.10
N PRO A 444 1.74 -6.35 12.84
CA PRO A 444 1.38 -4.95 13.02
C PRO A 444 2.52 -4.06 13.57
N PHE A 445 3.40 -4.63 14.40
CA PHE A 445 4.58 -3.94 14.90
C PHE A 445 5.60 -3.65 13.80
N ASP A 446 5.80 -4.58 12.87
CA ASP A 446 6.69 -4.37 11.72
C ASP A 446 6.13 -3.29 10.80
N VAL A 447 4.83 -3.33 10.52
CA VAL A 447 4.13 -2.31 9.73
C VAL A 447 4.36 -0.91 10.33
N ARG A 448 4.10 -0.78 11.64
CA ARG A 448 4.29 0.49 12.36
C ARG A 448 5.75 0.96 12.29
N ASN A 449 6.71 0.07 12.53
CA ASN A 449 8.12 0.42 12.52
C ASN A 449 8.61 0.83 11.13
N ILE A 450 8.21 0.11 10.07
CA ILE A 450 8.57 0.47 8.69
C ILE A 450 8.02 1.84 8.35
N LEU A 451 6.71 2.09 8.58
CA LEU A 451 6.10 3.41 8.35
C LEU A 451 6.85 4.53 9.06
N GLN A 452 7.23 4.32 10.32
CA GLN A 452 7.94 5.30 11.14
C GLN A 452 9.39 5.53 10.67
N GLU A 453 10.08 4.49 10.20
CA GLU A 453 11.48 4.61 9.77
C GLU A 453 11.62 5.17 8.36
N THR A 454 10.67 4.87 7.47
CA THR A 454 10.65 5.38 6.09
C THR A 454 9.99 6.75 5.96
N ALA A 455 9.29 7.23 6.99
CA ALA A 455 8.69 8.57 6.98
C ALA A 455 9.75 9.69 6.82
N THR A 456 9.40 10.67 5.99
CA THR A 456 10.18 11.90 5.81
C THR A 456 10.03 12.77 7.05
N TYR A 457 11.14 12.94 7.78
CA TYR A 457 11.18 13.78 8.97
C TYR A 457 10.77 15.22 8.65
N ARG A 458 9.95 15.82 9.51
CA ARG A 458 9.54 17.22 9.44
C ARG A 458 9.87 17.91 10.75
N GLU A 459 10.63 19.01 10.65
CA GLU A 459 10.88 19.90 11.80
C GLU A 459 9.54 20.49 12.25
N CYS A 460 9.31 20.50 13.56
CA CYS A 460 8.02 20.92 14.08
C CYS A 460 8.01 22.39 14.51
N HIS A 461 6.91 23.04 14.16
CA HIS A 461 6.56 24.37 14.59
C HIS A 461 5.12 24.32 15.11
N TYR A 462 4.95 24.48 16.43
CA TYR A 462 3.63 24.50 17.04
C TYR A 462 2.76 25.61 16.43
N MET A 463 1.50 25.26 16.17
CA MET A 463 0.49 26.14 15.62
C MET A 463 0.41 27.50 16.32
N GLY A 464 0.79 28.57 15.61
CA GLY A 464 0.53 29.95 16.02
C GLY A 464 1.74 30.84 16.32
N ALA A 465 2.98 30.35 16.31
CA ALA A 465 4.23 31.11 16.09
C ALA A 465 5.43 30.31 16.61
N ASN A 466 6.43 30.06 15.74
CA ASN A 466 7.87 30.11 16.07
C ASN A 466 8.33 29.49 17.41
N GLN A 467 7.65 28.46 17.92
CA GLN A 467 8.10 27.72 19.10
C GLN A 467 8.77 26.44 18.59
N PRO A 468 10.11 26.37 18.62
CA PRO A 468 10.80 25.13 18.30
C PRO A 468 10.38 24.08 19.32
N CYS A 469 10.07 22.88 18.85
CA CYS A 469 9.85 21.77 19.74
C CYS A 469 11.12 21.47 20.53
N ALA A 470 10.98 21.20 21.84
CA ALA A 470 12.12 20.85 22.68
C ALA A 470 12.76 19.53 22.21
N GLU A 471 11.95 18.68 21.59
CA GLU A 471 12.29 17.41 20.95
C GLU A 471 13.32 17.59 19.83
N ASP A 472 13.23 18.66 19.04
CA ASP A 472 14.10 18.90 17.89
C ASP A 472 15.49 19.42 18.32
N LEU A 473 15.59 19.93 19.55
CA LEU A 473 16.86 20.31 20.18
C LEU A 473 17.66 19.12 20.71
N ILE A 474 17.06 17.92 20.72
CA ILE A 474 17.75 16.68 21.08
C ILE A 474 18.52 16.19 19.83
N PRO A 475 19.86 16.10 19.87
CA PRO A 475 20.63 15.66 18.72
C PRO A 475 20.15 14.29 18.21
N LYS A 476 19.77 14.22 16.93
CA LYS A 476 19.28 13.02 16.23
C LYS A 476 17.92 12.48 16.70
N ASN A 477 17.05 13.33 17.25
CA ASN A 477 15.68 12.93 17.49
C ASN A 477 14.88 12.94 16.17
N ARG A 478 14.30 11.78 15.80
CA ARG A 478 13.47 11.63 14.59
C ARG A 478 11.98 11.72 14.88
N GLN A 479 11.57 11.94 16.13
CA GLN A 479 10.16 11.99 16.51
C GLN A 479 9.81 13.27 17.27
N ASN A 480 8.63 13.82 16.99
CA ASN A 480 8.07 14.97 17.70
C ASN A 480 6.55 14.83 17.88
N ASN A 481 5.97 15.67 18.74
CA ASN A 481 4.56 15.60 19.10
C ASN A 481 3.61 16.17 18.03
N VAL A 482 4.12 16.66 16.90
CA VAL A 482 3.31 17.28 15.84
C VAL A 482 3.18 16.34 14.64
N TYR A 483 4.30 15.93 14.08
CA TYR A 483 4.38 15.04 12.92
C TYR A 483 4.66 13.58 13.30
N GLY A 484 4.90 13.29 14.57
CA GLY A 484 5.39 11.98 14.97
C GLY A 484 6.77 11.73 14.38
N HIS A 485 6.93 10.62 13.68
CA HIS A 485 8.12 10.30 12.90
C HIS A 485 8.23 11.06 11.57
N GLY A 486 7.14 11.71 11.14
CA GLY A 486 7.13 12.49 9.93
C GLY A 486 5.96 12.19 9.00
N HIS A 487 6.12 12.69 7.80
CA HIS A 487 5.23 12.48 6.67
C HIS A 487 5.43 11.08 6.09
N VAL A 488 4.36 10.32 5.87
CA VAL A 488 4.43 8.96 5.30
C VAL A 488 4.87 8.98 3.84
N GLU A 489 5.85 8.18 3.45
CA GLU A 489 6.22 7.97 2.03
C GLU A 489 5.82 6.55 1.64
N ALA A 490 4.78 6.39 0.82
CA ALA A 490 4.23 5.07 0.51
C ALA A 490 5.20 4.22 -0.29
N LEU A 491 5.89 4.78 -1.29
CA LEU A 491 6.88 4.05 -2.08
C LEU A 491 7.99 3.49 -1.19
N ALA A 492 8.57 4.31 -0.32
CA ALA A 492 9.63 3.88 0.58
C ALA A 492 9.13 2.80 1.56
N ALA A 493 7.93 2.97 2.13
CA ALA A 493 7.34 2.00 3.05
C ALA A 493 7.03 0.65 2.39
N VAL A 494 6.47 0.66 1.18
CA VAL A 494 6.13 -0.54 0.40
C VAL A 494 7.40 -1.24 -0.09
N MET A 495 8.40 -0.49 -0.54
CA MET A 495 9.69 -1.06 -0.96
C MET A 495 10.43 -1.69 0.22
N GLU A 496 10.46 -1.05 1.39
CA GLU A 496 11.06 -1.64 2.59
C GLU A 496 10.29 -2.90 3.04
N ALA A 497 8.95 -2.88 2.98
CA ALA A 497 8.14 -4.06 3.26
C ALA A 497 8.47 -5.22 2.30
N ALA A 498 8.52 -4.96 0.99
CA ALA A 498 8.85 -5.93 -0.04
C ALA A 498 10.29 -6.46 0.11
N GLN A 499 11.21 -5.60 0.54
CA GLN A 499 12.64 -5.92 0.60
C GLN A 499 13.14 -6.43 1.96
N ARG A 500 12.25 -6.49 2.96
CA ARG A 500 12.57 -6.89 4.33
C ARG A 500 13.31 -8.23 4.40
N ASP A 501 12.78 -9.23 3.71
CA ASP A 501 13.26 -10.62 3.77
C ASP A 501 14.02 -11.04 2.50
N TYR A 502 13.79 -10.33 1.38
CA TYR A 502 14.25 -10.69 0.03
C TYR A 502 14.62 -9.45 -0.78
N GLN A 503 15.42 -9.57 -1.82
CA GLN A 503 15.57 -8.46 -2.78
C GLN A 503 14.48 -8.54 -3.85
N LEU A 504 13.64 -7.51 -3.95
CA LEU A 504 12.61 -7.43 -5.00
C LEU A 504 13.28 -7.38 -6.38
N ASP A 505 12.83 -8.26 -7.28
CA ASP A 505 13.28 -8.35 -8.66
C ASP A 505 12.09 -8.27 -9.62
N THR A 506 11.88 -7.09 -10.18
CA THR A 506 10.80 -6.83 -11.14
C THR A 506 11.03 -7.44 -12.52
N SER A 507 12.21 -8.02 -12.78
CA SER A 507 12.44 -8.80 -14.01
C SER A 507 11.81 -10.20 -13.96
N ILE A 508 11.40 -10.65 -12.76
CA ILE A 508 10.67 -11.90 -12.55
C ILE A 508 9.18 -11.59 -12.46
N GLY A 509 8.41 -12.16 -13.39
CA GLY A 509 6.96 -12.04 -13.41
C GLY A 509 6.30 -13.39 -13.17
N ILE A 510 5.24 -13.41 -12.37
CA ILE A 510 4.29 -14.51 -12.32
C ILE A 510 2.98 -13.98 -12.90
N SER A 511 2.22 -14.80 -13.60
CA SER A 511 0.86 -14.45 -14.00
C SER A 511 -0.03 -15.67 -13.88
N ILE A 512 -1.20 -15.51 -13.28
CA ILE A 512 -2.18 -16.58 -13.16
C ILE A 512 -3.00 -16.61 -14.45
N THR A 513 -2.98 -17.74 -15.15
CA THR A 513 -3.67 -17.90 -16.43
C THR A 513 -5.01 -18.63 -16.30
N THR A 514 -5.28 -19.23 -15.16
CA THR A 514 -6.60 -19.79 -14.86
C THR A 514 -7.63 -18.67 -14.83
N GLY A 515 -8.70 -18.82 -15.62
CA GLY A 515 -9.78 -17.86 -15.68
C GLY A 515 -10.43 -17.66 -14.31
N VAL A 516 -10.64 -16.39 -13.97
CA VAL A 516 -11.38 -15.98 -12.78
C VAL A 516 -12.87 -16.08 -13.10
N GLY A 517 -13.67 -16.51 -12.13
CA GLY A 517 -15.13 -16.54 -12.23
C GLY A 517 -15.72 -15.14 -12.26
N ILE A 518 -17.05 -15.07 -12.44
CA ILE A 518 -17.77 -13.79 -12.40
C ILE A 518 -17.68 -13.11 -11.04
N ASP A 519 -17.30 -13.82 -9.98
CA ASP A 519 -17.26 -13.36 -8.58
C ASP A 519 -15.84 -13.01 -8.10
N ASP A 520 -14.93 -12.68 -9.02
CA ASP A 520 -13.49 -12.48 -8.79
C ASP A 520 -12.80 -13.67 -8.07
N ARG A 521 -13.32 -14.89 -8.26
CA ARG A 521 -12.76 -16.09 -7.63
C ARG A 521 -12.43 -17.17 -8.63
N ILE A 522 -11.30 -17.84 -8.42
CA ILE A 522 -11.00 -19.09 -9.12
C ILE A 522 -11.74 -20.23 -8.41
N HIS A 523 -12.71 -20.82 -9.09
CA HIS A 523 -13.49 -21.95 -8.56
C HIS A 523 -12.73 -23.25 -8.79
N LEU A 524 -12.31 -23.89 -7.70
CA LEU A 524 -11.55 -25.14 -7.75
C LEU A 524 -12.43 -26.32 -7.33
N MET A 525 -12.72 -27.19 -8.29
CA MET A 525 -13.37 -28.47 -8.09
C MET A 525 -12.34 -29.61 -8.03
N PRO A 526 -12.68 -30.82 -7.54
CA PRO A 526 -11.79 -31.97 -7.53
C PRO A 526 -11.15 -32.24 -8.90
N GLY A 527 -9.82 -32.28 -8.94
CA GLY A 527 -9.04 -32.45 -10.17
C GLY A 527 -8.68 -31.16 -10.93
N ALA A 528 -9.20 -30.00 -10.49
CA ALA A 528 -8.79 -28.69 -11.00
C ALA A 528 -7.46 -28.23 -10.38
N ALA A 529 -6.78 -27.34 -11.10
CA ALA A 529 -5.54 -26.72 -10.64
C ALA A 529 -5.48 -25.25 -11.12
N ILE A 530 -4.74 -24.44 -10.37
CA ILE A 530 -4.37 -23.08 -10.76
C ILE A 530 -3.13 -23.17 -11.63
N SER A 531 -3.22 -22.67 -12.85
CA SER A 531 -2.12 -22.59 -13.81
C SER A 531 -1.49 -21.20 -13.73
N MET A 532 -0.16 -21.18 -13.72
CA MET A 532 0.64 -19.97 -13.63
C MET A 532 1.70 -19.99 -14.73
N GLU A 533 1.88 -18.85 -15.39
CA GLU A 533 3.00 -18.60 -16.29
C GLU A 533 4.09 -17.80 -15.57
N LEU A 534 5.34 -18.11 -15.90
CA LEU A 534 6.53 -17.53 -15.29
C LEU A 534 7.33 -16.81 -16.37
N ALA A 535 7.73 -15.58 -16.07
CA ALA A 535 8.64 -14.78 -16.87
C ALA A 535 9.94 -14.55 -16.09
N GLY A 536 11.08 -14.83 -16.72
CA GLY A 536 12.39 -14.76 -16.09
C GLY A 536 12.89 -16.11 -15.56
N ASP A 537 14.14 -16.13 -15.08
CA ASP A 537 14.74 -17.33 -14.49
C ASP A 537 14.27 -17.46 -13.05
N VAL A 538 13.53 -18.53 -12.73
CA VAL A 538 13.00 -18.80 -11.37
C VAL A 538 13.50 -20.16 -10.89
N ASP A 539 14.04 -20.22 -9.67
CA ASP A 539 14.53 -21.47 -9.08
C ASP A 539 13.43 -22.24 -8.37
N THR A 540 12.57 -21.53 -7.64
CA THR A 540 11.46 -22.12 -6.88
C THR A 540 10.25 -21.20 -6.89
N VAL A 541 9.06 -21.79 -7.01
CA VAL A 541 7.79 -21.07 -6.83
C VAL A 541 7.17 -21.52 -5.52
N GLN A 542 6.74 -20.54 -4.73
CA GLN A 542 6.10 -20.76 -3.44
C GLN A 542 4.71 -20.17 -3.39
N TRP A 543 3.84 -20.79 -2.62
CA TRP A 543 2.50 -20.31 -2.36
C TRP A 543 2.16 -20.39 -0.88
N ARG A 544 1.13 -19.62 -0.47
CA ARG A 544 0.53 -19.66 0.87
C ARG A 544 -0.94 -19.29 0.80
N SER A 545 -1.70 -19.61 1.85
CA SER A 545 -3.07 -19.14 2.08
C SER A 545 -3.09 -18.02 3.14
N ASN A 546 -4.16 -17.21 3.16
CA ASN A 546 -4.51 -16.28 4.25
C ASN A 546 -4.44 -16.90 5.66
N HIS A 547 -4.66 -18.20 5.78
CA HIS A 547 -4.57 -18.94 7.05
C HIS A 547 -3.14 -19.36 7.43
N LEU A 548 -2.24 -19.50 6.45
CA LEU A 548 -0.83 -19.84 6.64
C LEU A 548 -0.01 -18.56 6.78
N ARG A 549 -0.03 -17.96 7.97
CA ARG A 549 0.57 -16.63 8.19
C ARG A 549 2.09 -16.58 8.16
N HIS A 550 2.78 -17.71 8.35
CA HIS A 550 4.24 -17.77 8.51
C HIS A 550 4.91 -18.86 7.66
N ASP A 551 4.13 -19.62 6.90
CA ASP A 551 4.62 -20.79 6.19
C ASP A 551 4.36 -20.66 4.69
N TRP A 552 5.46 -20.66 3.94
CA TRP A 552 5.44 -20.73 2.48
C TRP A 552 5.72 -22.17 2.04
N VAL A 553 4.92 -22.65 1.10
CA VAL A 553 5.00 -24.02 0.59
C VAL A 553 5.50 -24.00 -0.85
N ASN A 554 6.50 -24.82 -1.16
CA ASN A 554 6.99 -24.97 -2.53
C ASN A 554 5.94 -25.69 -3.39
N ILE A 555 5.74 -25.23 -4.61
CA ILE A 555 4.90 -25.94 -5.60
C ILE A 555 5.69 -27.14 -6.12
N GLU A 556 5.24 -28.36 -5.81
CA GLU A 556 5.94 -29.61 -6.17
C GLU A 556 5.97 -29.87 -7.68
N SER A 557 5.03 -29.30 -8.44
CA SER A 557 4.94 -29.45 -9.90
C SER A 557 5.99 -28.65 -10.68
N PHE A 558 6.69 -27.71 -10.02
CA PHE A 558 7.63 -26.81 -10.65
C PHE A 558 9.08 -27.31 -10.51
N ALA A 559 9.80 -27.40 -11.63
CA ALA A 559 11.24 -27.59 -11.67
C ALA A 559 11.95 -26.36 -12.22
N MET A 560 13.20 -26.14 -11.78
CA MET A 560 14.04 -25.04 -12.25
C MET A 560 14.15 -25.06 -13.78
N GLY A 561 13.78 -23.95 -14.43
CA GLY A 561 13.77 -23.78 -15.89
C GLY A 561 12.41 -24.04 -16.55
N ASP A 562 11.38 -24.43 -15.80
CA ASP A 562 10.01 -24.48 -16.32
C ASP A 562 9.47 -23.06 -16.54
N SER A 563 8.68 -22.86 -17.60
CA SER A 563 7.99 -21.59 -17.88
C SER A 563 6.58 -21.51 -17.28
N SER A 564 6.14 -22.57 -16.60
CA SER A 564 4.80 -22.66 -16.01
C SER A 564 4.81 -23.49 -14.74
N ALA A 565 3.97 -23.12 -13.77
CA ALA A 565 3.73 -23.89 -12.55
C ALA A 565 2.24 -24.20 -12.41
N SER A 566 1.90 -25.28 -11.69
CA SER A 566 0.51 -25.66 -11.43
C SER A 566 0.28 -26.03 -9.97
N LEU A 567 -0.71 -25.43 -9.34
CA LEU A 567 -1.11 -25.71 -7.95
C LEU A 567 -2.48 -26.40 -7.94
N ASP A 568 -2.50 -27.68 -7.59
CA ASP A 568 -3.70 -28.50 -7.56
C ASP A 568 -4.51 -28.33 -6.26
N LEU A 569 -5.83 -28.53 -6.37
CA LEU A 569 -6.73 -28.45 -5.22
C LEU A 569 -6.33 -29.43 -4.09
N ALA A 570 -5.85 -30.62 -4.43
CA ALA A 570 -5.52 -31.63 -3.42
C ALA A 570 -4.34 -31.18 -2.54
N SER A 571 -3.32 -30.55 -3.12
CA SER A 571 -2.23 -29.92 -2.36
C SER A 571 -2.72 -28.81 -1.43
N ILE A 572 -3.64 -27.96 -1.90
CA ILE A 572 -4.22 -26.89 -1.07
C ILE A 572 -5.00 -27.47 0.11
N VAL A 573 -5.91 -28.40 -0.15
CA VAL A 573 -6.75 -29.05 0.88
C VAL A 573 -5.89 -29.81 1.89
N LYS A 574 -4.86 -30.54 1.43
CA LYS A 574 -3.93 -31.27 2.30
C LYS A 574 -3.19 -30.33 3.27
N GLN A 575 -2.78 -29.14 2.81
CA GLN A 575 -2.16 -28.15 3.67
C GLN A 575 -3.15 -27.55 4.66
N LEU A 576 -4.33 -27.12 4.21
CA LEU A 576 -5.33 -26.48 5.07
C LEU A 576 -5.90 -27.44 6.13
N THR A 577 -6.11 -28.71 5.80
CA THR A 577 -6.60 -29.73 6.76
C THR A 577 -5.62 -30.02 7.90
N SER A 578 -4.35 -29.65 7.75
CA SER A 578 -3.36 -29.76 8.83
C SER A 578 -3.55 -28.70 9.92
N LEU A 579 -4.29 -27.62 9.63
CA LEU A 579 -4.52 -26.52 10.54
C LEU A 579 -5.80 -26.74 11.37
N PRO A 580 -5.75 -26.55 12.70
CA PRO A 580 -6.92 -26.73 13.55
C PRO A 580 -7.93 -25.58 13.40
N GLY A 581 -9.22 -25.92 13.28
CA GLY A 581 -10.32 -24.95 13.39
C GLY A 581 -10.59 -24.10 12.15
N ILE A 582 -10.13 -24.55 10.97
CA ILE A 582 -10.32 -23.84 9.70
C ILE A 582 -11.40 -24.53 8.88
N GLU A 583 -12.31 -23.74 8.30
CA GLU A 583 -13.24 -24.20 7.29
C GLU A 583 -12.49 -24.31 5.95
N VAL A 584 -12.25 -25.54 5.51
CA VAL A 584 -11.44 -25.80 4.30
C VAL A 584 -12.24 -25.51 3.03
N GLU A 585 -13.54 -25.74 3.06
CA GLU A 585 -14.43 -25.41 1.95
C GLU A 585 -14.82 -23.92 1.98
N GLY A 586 -14.98 -23.31 0.82
CA GLY A 586 -15.38 -21.91 0.69
C GLY A 586 -14.23 -20.98 0.29
N ASN A 587 -14.25 -19.77 0.85
CA ASN A 587 -13.49 -18.62 0.36
C ASN A 587 -12.11 -18.53 0.99
N HIS A 588 -11.07 -18.51 0.16
CA HIS A 588 -9.68 -18.35 0.60
C HIS A 588 -8.97 -17.32 -0.28
N THR A 589 -7.90 -16.74 0.24
CA THR A 589 -6.97 -15.91 -0.54
C THR A 589 -5.64 -16.61 -0.58
N LEU A 590 -5.09 -16.80 -1.78
CA LEU A 590 -3.78 -17.40 -1.99
C LEU A 590 -2.79 -16.34 -2.44
N SER A 591 -1.57 -16.40 -1.94
CA SER A 591 -0.46 -15.56 -2.39
C SER A 591 0.65 -16.43 -2.96
N VAL A 592 1.24 -16.00 -4.07
CA VAL A 592 2.28 -16.72 -4.82
C VAL A 592 3.48 -15.83 -5.06
N ARG A 593 4.68 -16.40 -5.00
CA ARG A 593 5.94 -15.73 -5.32
C ARG A 593 6.94 -16.66 -5.99
N GLY A 594 7.82 -16.10 -6.82
CA GLY A 594 8.97 -16.77 -7.40
C GLY A 594 10.23 -16.36 -6.66
N LEU A 595 11.13 -17.30 -6.41
CA LEU A 595 12.41 -17.05 -5.74
C LEU A 595 13.58 -17.48 -6.63
N VAL A 596 14.65 -16.70 -6.55
CA VAL A 596 15.94 -16.97 -7.17
C VAL A 596 17.03 -16.90 -6.11
N ALA A 597 17.85 -17.94 -6.02
CA ALA A 597 19.02 -17.95 -5.17
C ALA A 597 20.10 -17.03 -5.76
N ASN A 598 20.61 -16.13 -4.92
CA ASN A 598 21.76 -15.30 -5.28
C ASN A 598 23.05 -16.08 -5.01
N GLU A 599 24.08 -15.90 -5.85
CA GLU A 599 25.42 -16.48 -5.69
C GLU A 599 26.07 -16.15 -4.33
N SER A 600 25.62 -15.07 -3.68
CA SER A 600 26.07 -14.62 -2.35
C SER A 600 25.32 -15.23 -1.15
N GLY A 601 24.34 -16.11 -1.40
CA GLY A 601 23.54 -16.78 -0.35
C GLY A 601 22.29 -16.04 0.10
N GLY A 602 21.94 -14.91 -0.53
CA GLY A 602 20.63 -14.27 -0.40
C GLY A 602 19.59 -14.80 -1.39
N HIS A 603 18.36 -14.30 -1.31
CA HIS A 603 17.28 -14.65 -2.22
C HIS A 603 16.69 -13.38 -2.86
N ARG A 604 16.47 -13.42 -4.18
CA ARG A 604 15.67 -12.43 -4.91
C ARG A 604 14.25 -12.98 -5.08
N ALA A 605 13.25 -12.12 -5.03
CA ALA A 605 11.85 -12.52 -5.12
C ALA A 605 11.11 -11.69 -6.18
N SER A 606 10.18 -12.33 -6.88
CA SER A 606 9.19 -11.61 -7.69
C SER A 606 8.29 -10.76 -6.80
N SER A 607 7.54 -9.83 -7.41
CA SER A 607 6.38 -9.26 -6.74
C SER A 607 5.41 -10.38 -6.35
N ILE A 608 4.81 -10.27 -5.17
CA ILE A 608 3.81 -11.22 -4.69
C ILE A 608 2.49 -10.96 -5.40
N ILE A 609 1.87 -12.03 -5.89
CA ILE A 609 0.53 -11.97 -6.50
C ILE A 609 -0.44 -12.67 -5.58
N SER A 610 -1.56 -12.02 -5.32
CA SER A 610 -2.64 -12.58 -4.52
C SER A 610 -3.87 -12.83 -5.40
N THR A 611 -4.57 -13.93 -5.16
CA THR A 611 -5.81 -14.28 -5.86
C THR A 611 -6.83 -14.85 -4.88
N ASN A 612 -8.11 -14.58 -5.13
CA ASN A 612 -9.20 -15.16 -4.37
C ASN A 612 -9.62 -16.49 -5.01
N VAL A 613 -9.82 -17.50 -4.18
CA VAL A 613 -10.21 -18.85 -4.63
C VAL A 613 -11.44 -19.32 -3.86
N MET A 614 -12.29 -20.08 -4.55
CA MET A 614 -13.40 -20.81 -3.95
C MET A 614 -13.11 -22.30 -4.03
N LEU A 615 -12.84 -22.93 -2.89
CA LEU A 615 -12.57 -24.36 -2.80
C LEU A 615 -13.91 -25.09 -2.65
N MET A 616 -14.22 -26.02 -3.56
CA MET A 616 -15.49 -26.74 -3.63
C MET A 616 -15.27 -28.25 -3.55
N ASP A 617 -16.19 -28.98 -2.91
CA ASP A 617 -16.13 -30.45 -2.78
C ASP A 617 -14.76 -30.96 -2.28
N THR A 618 -14.25 -30.29 -1.26
CA THR A 618 -12.91 -30.55 -0.69
C THR A 618 -12.78 -31.97 -0.11
N ALA A 619 -13.90 -32.60 0.27
CA ALA A 619 -13.96 -33.98 0.74
C ALA A 619 -13.50 -34.99 -0.32
N ASN A 620 -13.84 -34.76 -1.60
CA ASN A 620 -13.47 -35.64 -2.71
C ASN A 620 -12.15 -35.24 -3.39
N ALA A 621 -11.60 -34.07 -3.07
CA ALA A 621 -10.35 -33.57 -3.64
C ALA A 621 -9.14 -34.50 -3.36
N LEU A 622 -9.13 -35.17 -2.20
CA LEU A 622 -8.05 -36.10 -1.82
C LEU A 622 -8.25 -37.51 -2.41
N THR A 623 -9.47 -37.90 -2.79
CA THR A 623 -9.78 -39.24 -3.31
C THR A 623 -9.39 -39.44 -4.77
N THR A 624 -9.40 -38.38 -5.59
CA THR A 624 -9.03 -38.44 -7.01
C THR A 624 -7.53 -38.66 -7.25
N THR A 625 -6.66 -38.33 -6.28
CA THR A 625 -5.21 -38.58 -6.40
C THR A 625 -4.83 -40.04 -6.18
N THR A 626 -5.67 -40.83 -5.49
CA THR A 626 -5.44 -42.27 -5.24
C THR A 626 -5.89 -43.20 -6.37
N ASP A 627 -6.69 -42.72 -7.34
CA ASP A 627 -7.27 -43.58 -8.40
C ASP A 627 -6.51 -43.55 -9.74
N THR A 628 -5.25 -43.10 -9.73
CA THR A 628 -4.32 -43.37 -10.84
C THR A 628 -3.45 -44.60 -10.62
N GLU A 629 -3.75 -45.44 -9.62
CA GLU A 629 -3.50 -46.87 -9.76
C GLU A 629 -4.62 -47.46 -10.62
N SER A 630 -4.42 -47.40 -11.94
CA SER A 630 -4.81 -48.45 -12.88
C SER A 630 -6.01 -49.31 -12.40
N PHE A 631 -7.23 -48.93 -12.75
CA PHE A 631 -8.43 -49.79 -12.66
C PHE A 631 -8.29 -51.09 -13.50
N PHE A 632 -7.16 -51.27 -14.20
CA PHE A 632 -6.75 -52.47 -14.93
C PHE A 632 -5.59 -53.24 -14.27
N GLY A 633 -5.27 -52.97 -13.01
CA GLY A 633 -4.23 -53.67 -12.26
C GLY A 633 -4.73 -55.01 -11.74
N ASP A 634 -4.10 -56.10 -12.20
CA ASP A 634 -4.24 -57.48 -11.72
C ASP A 634 -5.54 -58.25 -12.01
N LEU A 635 -6.01 -58.20 -13.27
CA LEU A 635 -6.70 -59.36 -13.83
C LEU A 635 -5.70 -60.24 -14.60
N PRO A 636 -5.55 -61.53 -14.24
CA PRO A 636 -4.70 -62.46 -14.99
C PRO A 636 -5.02 -62.40 -16.50
N GLY A 637 -4.00 -62.34 -17.35
CA GLY A 637 -4.13 -62.13 -18.81
C GLY A 637 -5.01 -63.15 -19.59
N TRP A 638 -5.62 -64.12 -18.92
CA TRP A 638 -6.62 -65.03 -19.47
C TRP A 638 -8.07 -64.56 -19.30
N VAL A 639 -8.36 -63.54 -18.46
CA VAL A 639 -9.73 -63.11 -18.16
C VAL A 639 -10.37 -62.35 -19.33
N ALA A 640 -9.61 -61.46 -19.98
CA ALA A 640 -10.09 -60.71 -21.15
C ALA A 640 -10.52 -61.61 -22.34
N PRO A 641 -9.73 -62.60 -22.80
CA PRO A 641 -10.18 -63.50 -23.86
C PRO A 641 -11.35 -64.41 -23.43
N SER A 642 -11.50 -64.70 -22.13
CA SER A 642 -12.60 -65.54 -21.61
C SER A 642 -13.94 -64.81 -21.65
N ILE A 643 -13.96 -63.50 -21.34
CA ILE A 643 -15.18 -62.68 -21.41
C ILE A 643 -15.62 -62.48 -22.86
N VAL A 644 -14.67 -62.27 -23.78
CA VAL A 644 -14.96 -62.16 -25.22
C VAL A 644 -15.50 -63.48 -25.79
N LEU A 645 -14.91 -64.62 -25.41
CA LEU A 645 -15.43 -65.95 -25.80
C LEU A 645 -16.84 -66.20 -25.26
N LEU A 646 -17.15 -65.77 -24.04
CA LEU A 646 -18.47 -65.94 -23.43
C LEU A 646 -19.52 -65.03 -24.08
N LEU A 647 -19.16 -63.80 -24.45
CA LEU A 647 -20.04 -62.90 -25.22
C LEU A 647 -20.30 -63.42 -26.64
N VAL A 648 -19.27 -63.92 -27.33
CA VAL A 648 -19.43 -64.55 -28.66
C VAL A 648 -20.31 -65.79 -28.56
N PHE A 649 -20.15 -66.61 -27.51
CA PHE A 649 -21.00 -67.77 -27.28
C PHE A 649 -22.46 -67.39 -27.00
N LEU A 650 -22.70 -66.34 -26.20
CA LEU A 650 -24.05 -65.82 -25.91
C LEU A 650 -24.73 -65.25 -27.17
N VAL A 651 -23.99 -64.54 -28.01
CA VAL A 651 -24.51 -64.02 -29.29
C VAL A 651 -24.86 -65.17 -30.24
N ILE A 652 -23.98 -66.17 -30.38
CA ILE A 652 -24.24 -67.34 -31.23
C ILE A 652 -25.44 -68.14 -30.67
N SER A 653 -25.52 -68.32 -29.35
CA SER A 653 -26.63 -69.05 -28.73
C SER A 653 -27.95 -68.28 -28.83
N GLY A 654 -27.92 -66.94 -28.75
CA GLY A 654 -29.07 -66.07 -29.01
C GLY A 654 -29.54 -66.14 -30.46
N MET A 655 -28.61 -66.14 -31.42
CA MET A 655 -28.94 -66.31 -32.84
C MET A 655 -29.54 -67.70 -33.15
N ILE A 656 -29.10 -68.75 -32.48
CA ILE A 656 -29.66 -70.11 -32.65
C ILE A 656 -31.06 -70.22 -32.04
N VAL A 657 -31.33 -69.53 -30.93
CA VAL A 657 -32.68 -69.47 -30.32
C VAL A 657 -33.64 -68.65 -31.18
N LEU A 658 -33.17 -67.54 -31.77
CA LEU A 658 -33.96 -66.71 -32.69
C LEU A 658 -34.27 -67.44 -34.01
N ASN A 659 -33.31 -68.19 -34.58
CA ASN A 659 -33.54 -68.99 -35.79
C ASN A 659 -34.50 -70.19 -35.58
N LYS A 660 -34.82 -70.54 -34.33
CA LYS A 660 -35.81 -71.58 -34.00
C LYS A 660 -37.22 -71.02 -33.77
N ALA A 661 -37.37 -69.70 -33.65
CA ALA A 661 -38.66 -69.04 -33.42
C ALA A 661 -39.41 -68.69 -34.71
N ASP A 662 -38.75 -68.69 -35.88
CA ASP A 662 -39.36 -68.35 -37.18
C ASP A 662 -40.23 -69.47 -37.81
N ALA A 663 -40.53 -70.54 -37.07
CA ALA A 663 -41.38 -71.63 -37.55
C ALA A 663 -42.71 -71.73 -36.79
N SER A 664 -43.30 -70.62 -36.34
CA SER A 664 -44.72 -70.51 -36.04
C SER A 664 -45.04 -69.10 -35.56
N ILE A 665 -45.78 -68.31 -36.34
CA ILE A 665 -46.83 -67.38 -35.91
C ILE A 665 -47.52 -66.87 -37.18
N GLU A 666 -48.81 -67.20 -37.32
CA GLU A 666 -49.73 -66.62 -38.31
C GLU A 666 -49.92 -65.12 -37.99
N VAL A 667 -49.80 -64.26 -39.00
CA VAL A 667 -50.06 -62.81 -38.89
C VAL A 667 -51.44 -62.52 -39.47
N GLU A 668 -52.38 -62.18 -38.59
CA GLU A 668 -53.64 -61.51 -38.96
C GLU A 668 -53.31 -60.07 -39.39
N SER A 669 -53.68 -59.69 -40.61
CA SER A 669 -53.43 -58.36 -41.17
C SER A 669 -54.42 -57.33 -40.62
N ILE A 670 -53.93 -56.31 -39.94
CA ILE A 670 -54.71 -55.10 -39.59
C ILE A 670 -54.56 -54.06 -40.70
N ASP A 671 -55.67 -53.77 -41.35
CA ASP A 671 -55.87 -52.81 -42.44
C ASP A 671 -56.02 -51.38 -41.87
N TRP A 672 -55.17 -50.45 -42.32
CA TRP A 672 -55.21 -49.04 -41.94
C TRP A 672 -55.78 -48.20 -43.08
N THR A 673 -57.08 -48.30 -43.29
CA THR A 673 -57.83 -47.34 -44.11
C THR A 673 -59.17 -47.00 -43.47
N THR A 674 -59.23 -45.86 -42.76
CA THR A 674 -60.31 -44.82 -42.74
C THR A 674 -60.30 -43.98 -41.45
N SER A 675 -60.51 -42.68 -41.67
CA SER A 675 -60.83 -41.51 -40.79
C SER A 675 -61.57 -41.83 -39.48
N ASP A 676 -61.48 -41.05 -38.40
CA ASP A 676 -61.74 -39.60 -38.35
C ASP A 676 -61.48 -39.00 -36.94
N SER A 677 -61.45 -37.66 -36.90
CA SER A 677 -61.69 -36.75 -35.76
C SER A 677 -60.83 -36.85 -34.49
N ASP A 678 -59.86 -35.92 -34.34
CA ASP A 678 -59.62 -35.09 -33.13
C ASP A 678 -58.35 -34.23 -33.31
N ILE A 679 -58.25 -33.52 -34.43
CA ILE A 679 -57.25 -32.47 -34.66
C ILE A 679 -58.02 -31.16 -34.84
N GLU A 680 -58.46 -30.59 -33.72
CA GLU A 680 -58.89 -29.19 -33.56
C GLU A 680 -59.19 -28.97 -32.07
N ALA A 681 -58.16 -28.63 -31.27
CA ALA A 681 -58.26 -27.90 -29.98
C ALA A 681 -56.94 -27.93 -29.17
N VAL A 682 -55.80 -27.51 -29.73
CA VAL A 682 -54.66 -27.02 -28.91
C VAL A 682 -53.83 -25.99 -29.70
N VAL A 683 -54.48 -24.95 -30.20
CA VAL A 683 -53.83 -23.68 -30.59
C VAL A 683 -54.80 -22.57 -30.16
N ASP A 684 -54.27 -21.56 -29.48
CA ASP A 684 -54.93 -20.34 -28.99
C ASP A 684 -55.79 -20.47 -27.71
N ASP A 685 -55.13 -20.43 -26.54
CA ASP A 685 -55.57 -19.60 -25.39
C ASP A 685 -54.51 -19.61 -24.29
N ALA A 686 -53.63 -18.60 -24.29
CA ALA A 686 -52.97 -18.04 -23.08
C ALA A 686 -51.96 -16.94 -23.49
N ALA A 687 -52.48 -15.86 -24.08
CA ALA A 687 -51.84 -14.56 -24.05
C ALA A 687 -52.93 -13.50 -23.83
N LEU A 688 -52.75 -12.74 -22.75
CA LEU A 688 -53.33 -11.42 -22.42
C LEU A 688 -54.50 -11.35 -21.40
N GLU A 689 -54.11 -10.80 -20.24
CA GLU A 689 -54.81 -9.84 -19.35
C GLU A 689 -55.94 -10.34 -18.44
N ASP A 690 -55.57 -10.64 -17.18
CA ASP A 690 -55.87 -9.79 -16.01
C ASP A 690 -54.79 -9.94 -14.92
#